data_AF-A0ABD1TSS4-F1
#
_entry.id   AF-A0ABD1TSS4-F1
#
_cell.length_a   1.000
_cell.length_b   1.000
_cell.length_c   1.000
_cell.angle_alpha   90.00
_cell.angle_beta   90.00
_cell.angle_gamma   90.00
#
_symmetry.space_group_name_H-M   'P 1'
#
loop_
_entity.id
_entity.type
_entity.pdbx_description
1 polymer ?
#
loop_
_entity_poly.entity_id
_entity_poly.type
_entity_poly.pdbx_seq_one_letter_code
_entity_poly.pdbx_strand_id
1 'polypeptide(L)'
;MIQKIDRNDRRILKFPAVHPCEGISPATLLESLINLSHEICSYQSKFFATQRKNAREMFRQISILTMFFEDIQEHVPNLLDSAVLCFSELHLTFQKIQFLLEDCTREGARIWILMKAYFVSNQFRDLIRAVATALDVLPLGSIDVSSETKELVELLSKQARKVKMELDAEDENAMKRVILILNQFENKFEPEPCMIKKIVDYLDIRTWADCHREIKFLDKEITLEYLKSDAREVPLLSSLVGFLNYCRAVLFEDCDFGDVDQSEVKTNLEMLSCLNPKDFQCPISLELMTDPVTISTGQTYDRASIQKWLKSGNFICPKTQEMLKSTELVPNTSLCNVIQQFCAEYGISLSKSRTKNRDISRTISPGSPSYAEAMKFVSKFLVSRLYSGSGYQKNKAAYEIRLLTKSNIFNRSCLIEAGTISPLVKLLTSTDPSTQENAISALLKLSKHSTGQKGIIQNGGLKFILGLVKDGLKLETRQIAVATIFYLSSVDEYRKLIGEHRETIPSLLEIIKEGTTCGKKNAVVAIFGLLLYKKNHQRVLEAGTVPLLLELLVSSSDRSQLKTDTLAVLATLAESINGSIAIMQASGLTSIMKFLLSITSKAGKEYCVSILHSLCINCGVDVVSVLAKDEPLMSALYALLTEGTSHASRKARSLIKILQKFCEASSSRLIREVRQEQFVDVR
;
A
#
# COMPACT_ATOMS: atom_id res chain seq x y z
N MET A 1 24.59 -15.88 -16.85
CA MET A 1 23.19 -15.44 -16.96
C MET A 1 22.87 -14.57 -15.74
N ILE A 2 23.37 -13.34 -15.74
CA ILE A 2 23.16 -12.39 -14.64
C ILE A 2 21.75 -11.84 -14.85
N GLN A 3 20.83 -12.19 -13.96
CA GLN A 3 19.50 -11.58 -13.90
C GLN A 3 19.69 -10.06 -13.91
N LYS A 4 19.02 -9.36 -14.83
CA LYS A 4 18.84 -7.91 -14.75
C LYS A 4 18.27 -7.65 -13.36
N ILE A 5 19.13 -7.21 -12.43
CA ILE A 5 18.69 -6.58 -11.18
C ILE A 5 17.70 -5.52 -11.64
N ASP A 6 16.47 -5.61 -11.14
CA ASP A 6 15.38 -4.72 -11.50
C ASP A 6 15.87 -3.27 -11.31
N ARG A 7 16.23 -2.60 -12.43
CA ARG A 7 16.92 -1.29 -12.43
C ARG A 7 16.08 -0.22 -11.71
N ASN A 8 14.80 -0.50 -11.43
CA ASN A 8 13.84 0.40 -10.78
C ASN A 8 13.90 0.45 -9.24
N ASP A 9 14.57 -0.50 -8.57
CA ASP A 9 14.65 -0.55 -7.09
C ASP A 9 15.88 0.17 -6.50
N ARG A 10 16.70 0.79 -7.36
CA ARG A 10 17.85 1.59 -6.94
C ARG A 10 17.39 2.90 -6.28
N ARG A 11 17.93 3.17 -5.09
CA ARG A 11 17.74 4.47 -4.43
C ARG A 11 18.38 5.58 -5.25
N ILE A 12 17.66 6.69 -5.42
CA ILE A 12 18.15 7.84 -6.18
C ILE A 12 19.48 8.36 -5.60
N LEU A 13 20.42 8.75 -6.47
CA LEU A 13 21.74 9.27 -6.13
C LEU A 13 22.62 8.29 -5.32
N LYS A 14 22.35 6.98 -5.44
CA LYS A 14 23.26 5.91 -5.01
C LYS A 14 23.77 5.16 -6.23
N PHE A 15 25.08 4.93 -6.26
CA PHE A 15 25.78 4.31 -7.40
C PHE A 15 26.39 2.96 -6.98
N PRO A 16 25.60 1.88 -6.93
CA PRO A 16 26.07 0.54 -6.58
C PRO A 16 26.85 -0.07 -7.76
N ALA A 17 27.93 0.59 -8.17
CA ALA A 17 28.81 0.10 -9.23
C ALA A 17 29.67 -1.06 -8.71
N VAL A 18 29.93 -2.02 -9.59
CA VAL A 18 30.66 -3.26 -9.27
C VAL A 18 31.97 -3.25 -10.04
N HIS A 19 33.07 -3.51 -9.34
CA HIS A 19 34.38 -3.68 -9.97
C HIS A 19 34.40 -4.96 -10.81
N PRO A 20 35.00 -4.94 -12.02
CA PRO A 20 35.29 -6.16 -12.77
C PRO A 20 36.15 -7.14 -11.95
N CYS A 21 35.94 -8.44 -12.13
CA CYS A 21 36.73 -9.47 -11.45
C CYS A 21 38.19 -9.46 -11.95
N GLU A 22 39.14 -9.80 -11.08
CA GLU A 22 40.58 -9.81 -11.39
C GLU A 22 40.98 -10.73 -12.57
N GLY A 23 40.16 -11.74 -12.89
CA GLY A 23 40.37 -12.67 -14.01
C GLY A 23 39.52 -12.40 -15.26
N ILE A 24 38.91 -11.22 -15.40
CA ILE A 24 38.09 -10.91 -16.59
C ILE A 24 38.95 -10.82 -17.85
N SER A 25 38.47 -11.38 -18.96
CA SER A 25 39.21 -11.27 -20.23
C SER A 25 39.23 -9.80 -20.71
N PRO A 26 40.37 -9.29 -21.21
CA PRO A 26 40.46 -7.91 -21.72
C PRO A 26 39.45 -7.63 -22.83
N ALA A 27 39.18 -8.63 -23.69
CA ALA A 27 38.16 -8.56 -24.74
C ALA A 27 36.76 -8.30 -24.18
N THR A 28 36.34 -9.08 -23.17
CA THR A 28 35.03 -8.93 -22.53
C THR A 28 34.90 -7.60 -21.80
N LEU A 29 35.99 -7.15 -21.15
CA LEU A 29 36.00 -5.86 -20.46
C LEU A 29 35.86 -4.69 -21.44
N LEU A 30 36.60 -4.72 -22.56
CA LEU A 30 36.53 -3.70 -23.61
C LEU A 30 35.16 -3.68 -24.29
N GLU A 31 34.62 -4.85 -24.65
CA GLU A 31 33.27 -4.95 -25.22
C GLU A 31 32.22 -4.39 -24.25
N SER A 32 32.35 -4.68 -22.95
CA SER A 32 31.45 -4.11 -21.94
C SER A 32 31.61 -2.59 -21.80
N LEU A 33 32.82 -2.05 -21.94
CA LEU A 33 33.07 -0.60 -21.93
C LEU A 33 32.45 0.10 -23.14
N ILE A 34 32.60 -0.48 -24.33
CA ILE A 34 31.96 0.01 -25.56
C ILE A 34 30.45 0.05 -25.37
N ASN A 35 29.86 -1.06 -24.92
CA ASN A 35 28.43 -1.15 -24.64
C ASN A 35 27.95 -0.11 -23.61
N LEU A 36 28.68 0.05 -22.49
CA LEU A 36 28.36 1.08 -21.49
C LEU A 36 28.47 2.50 -22.06
N SER A 37 29.47 2.75 -22.90
CA SER A 37 29.68 4.06 -23.54
C SER A 37 28.54 4.42 -24.49
N HIS A 38 28.04 3.45 -25.27
CA HIS A 38 26.85 3.64 -26.11
C HIS A 38 25.58 3.80 -25.27
N GLU A 39 25.40 3.00 -24.21
CA GLU A 39 24.28 3.16 -23.28
C GLU A 39 24.29 4.57 -22.67
N ILE A 40 25.45 5.10 -22.28
CA ILE A 40 25.57 6.47 -21.77
C ILE A 40 25.24 7.50 -22.85
N CYS A 41 25.81 7.38 -24.06
CA CYS A 41 25.52 8.30 -25.16
C CYS A 41 24.05 8.28 -25.58
N SER A 42 23.34 7.16 -25.41
CA SER A 42 21.89 7.06 -25.70
C SER A 42 21.04 8.05 -24.87
N TYR A 43 21.52 8.44 -23.68
CA TYR A 43 20.85 9.44 -22.84
C TYR A 43 20.86 10.83 -23.46
N GLN A 44 21.70 11.14 -24.45
CA GLN A 44 21.69 12.43 -25.15
C GLN A 44 20.34 12.76 -25.79
N SER A 45 19.57 11.73 -26.16
CA SER A 45 18.21 11.86 -26.70
C SER A 45 17.13 12.10 -25.62
N LYS A 46 17.44 11.84 -24.35
CA LYS A 46 16.49 11.97 -23.24
C LYS A 46 16.41 13.41 -22.74
N PHE A 47 15.27 13.73 -22.14
CA PHE A 47 15.04 15.04 -21.56
C PHE A 47 15.73 15.19 -20.19
N PHE A 48 16.52 16.26 -20.04
CA PHE A 48 17.13 16.67 -18.78
C PHE A 48 16.47 17.98 -18.32
N ALA A 49 15.78 17.97 -17.18
CA ALA A 49 15.21 19.18 -16.61
C ALA A 49 16.32 20.14 -16.16
N THR A 50 17.30 19.60 -15.43
CA THR A 50 18.44 20.32 -14.84
C THR A 50 19.77 19.67 -15.27
N GLN A 51 20.91 20.28 -14.93
CA GLN A 51 22.25 19.74 -15.20
C GLN A 51 22.59 19.51 -16.68
N ARG A 52 21.87 20.17 -17.60
CA ARG A 52 22.01 19.99 -19.06
C ARG A 52 23.44 20.22 -19.54
N LYS A 53 24.12 21.25 -19.03
CA LYS A 53 25.51 21.57 -19.40
C LYS A 53 26.48 20.46 -18.97
N ASN A 54 26.38 20.00 -17.72
CA ASN A 54 27.23 18.94 -17.17
C ASN A 54 27.00 17.61 -17.90
N ALA A 55 25.74 17.26 -18.20
CA ALA A 55 25.42 16.07 -18.97
C ALA A 55 25.97 16.14 -20.42
N ARG A 56 25.81 17.28 -21.11
CA ARG A 56 26.35 17.47 -22.47
C ARG A 56 27.87 17.33 -22.52
N GLU A 57 28.57 17.90 -21.57
CA GLU A 57 30.03 17.78 -21.51
C GLU A 57 30.45 16.34 -21.20
N MET A 58 29.73 15.63 -20.32
CA MET A 58 29.96 14.22 -20.06
C MET A 58 29.76 13.37 -21.34
N PHE A 59 28.68 13.60 -22.10
CA PHE A 59 28.44 12.91 -23.37
C PHE A 59 29.56 13.16 -24.36
N ARG A 60 29.98 14.42 -24.53
CA ARG A 60 31.08 14.78 -25.44
C ARG A 60 32.35 14.01 -25.13
N GLN A 61 32.72 13.91 -23.86
CA GLN A 61 33.93 13.20 -23.42
C GLN A 61 33.82 11.69 -23.66
N ILE A 62 32.66 11.10 -23.33
CA ILE A 62 32.44 9.66 -23.48
C ILE A 62 32.33 9.25 -24.95
N SER A 63 31.68 10.04 -25.81
CA SER A 63 31.60 9.75 -27.25
C SER A 63 32.98 9.69 -27.90
N ILE A 64 33.92 10.50 -27.43
CA ILE A 64 35.30 10.47 -27.92
C ILE A 64 36.03 9.21 -27.43
N LEU A 65 35.80 8.79 -26.19
CA LEU A 65 36.32 7.53 -25.66
C LEU A 65 35.69 6.30 -26.34
N THR A 66 34.43 6.37 -26.78
CA THR A 66 33.79 5.30 -27.55
C THR A 66 34.58 5.02 -28.83
N MET A 67 34.92 6.06 -29.61
CA MET A 67 35.74 5.91 -30.82
C MET A 67 37.09 5.27 -30.51
N PHE A 68 37.74 5.69 -29.41
CA PHE A 68 39.00 5.08 -28.97
C PHE A 68 38.85 3.60 -28.61
N PHE A 69 37.78 3.20 -27.91
CA PHE A 69 37.57 1.80 -27.54
C PHE A 69 37.26 0.91 -28.75
N GLU A 70 36.52 1.43 -29.74
CA GLU A 70 36.24 0.76 -31.01
C GLU A 70 37.54 0.54 -31.81
N ASP A 71 38.42 1.54 -31.89
CA ASP A 71 39.74 1.41 -32.54
C ASP A 71 40.62 0.31 -31.91
N ILE A 72 40.54 0.14 -30.59
CA ILE A 72 41.31 -0.90 -29.86
C ILE A 72 40.73 -2.30 -30.09
N GLN A 73 39.45 -2.42 -30.45
CA GLN A 73 38.76 -3.71 -30.56
C GLN A 73 39.39 -4.66 -31.59
N GLU A 74 40.08 -4.12 -32.60
CA GLU A 74 40.80 -4.89 -33.61
C GLU A 74 42.15 -5.47 -33.11
N HIS A 75 42.70 -4.94 -32.00
CA HIS A 75 44.08 -5.20 -31.51
C HIS A 75 44.15 -5.79 -30.09
N VAL A 76 43.03 -6.32 -29.59
CA VAL A 76 42.81 -6.79 -28.21
C VAL A 76 43.82 -7.81 -27.62
N PRO A 77 44.46 -8.74 -28.38
CA PRO A 77 45.30 -9.78 -27.79
C PRO A 77 46.57 -9.30 -27.07
N ASN A 78 47.00 -8.05 -27.24
CA ASN A 78 48.31 -7.54 -26.79
C ASN A 78 48.25 -6.52 -25.64
N LEU A 79 47.12 -6.39 -24.93
CA LEU A 79 46.96 -5.40 -23.85
C LEU A 79 47.78 -5.78 -22.59
N LEU A 80 48.57 -4.84 -22.07
CA LEU A 80 49.29 -4.97 -20.79
C LEU A 80 48.32 -4.98 -19.59
N ASP A 81 48.70 -5.66 -18.51
CA ASP A 81 47.93 -5.71 -17.24
C ASP A 81 47.62 -4.31 -16.68
N SER A 82 48.54 -3.35 -16.83
CA SER A 82 48.32 -1.95 -16.44
C SER A 82 47.22 -1.25 -17.24
N ALA A 83 47.03 -1.61 -18.51
CA ALA A 83 45.92 -1.11 -19.32
C ALA A 83 44.59 -1.73 -18.89
N VAL A 84 44.58 -3.02 -18.54
CA VAL A 84 43.40 -3.73 -18.02
C VAL A 84 42.91 -3.12 -16.71
N LEU A 85 43.82 -2.72 -15.81
CA LEU A 85 43.47 -1.98 -14.59
C LEU A 85 42.80 -0.63 -14.89
N CYS A 86 43.35 0.15 -15.83
CA CYS A 86 42.76 1.42 -16.25
C CYS A 86 41.36 1.23 -16.86
N PHE A 87 41.19 0.20 -17.69
CA PHE A 87 39.89 -0.16 -18.26
C PHE A 87 38.91 -0.61 -17.17
N SER A 88 39.37 -1.29 -16.12
CA SER A 88 38.52 -1.70 -15.00
C SER A 88 38.02 -0.50 -14.18
N GLU A 89 38.88 0.50 -13.95
CA GLU A 89 38.48 1.76 -13.29
C GLU A 89 37.56 2.61 -14.16
N LEU A 90 37.81 2.68 -15.46
CA LEU A 90 36.90 3.33 -16.42
C LEU A 90 35.54 2.64 -16.43
N HIS A 91 35.51 1.30 -16.36
CA HIS A 91 34.26 0.53 -16.36
C HIS A 91 33.42 0.83 -15.12
N LEU A 92 34.04 0.82 -13.94
CA LEU A 92 33.38 1.23 -12.69
C LEU A 92 32.86 2.67 -12.79
N THR A 93 33.67 3.58 -13.30
CA THR A 93 33.32 5.00 -13.43
C THR A 93 32.16 5.20 -14.40
N PHE A 94 32.15 4.48 -15.52
CA PHE A 94 31.08 4.53 -16.53
C PHE A 94 29.76 3.99 -15.97
N GLN A 95 29.79 2.91 -15.17
CA GLN A 95 28.59 2.47 -14.44
C GLN A 95 28.02 3.58 -13.53
N LYS A 96 28.88 4.27 -12.77
CA LYS A 96 28.45 5.38 -11.90
C LYS A 96 27.89 6.55 -12.71
N ILE A 97 28.50 6.89 -13.84
CA ILE A 97 28.01 7.92 -14.76
C ILE A 97 26.64 7.55 -15.31
N GLN A 98 26.45 6.29 -15.72
CA GLN A 98 25.17 5.78 -16.20
C GLN A 98 24.08 5.93 -15.13
N PHE A 99 24.35 5.53 -13.88
CA PHE A 99 23.39 5.70 -12.78
C PHE A 99 23.06 7.17 -12.50
N LEU A 100 24.04 8.06 -12.57
CA LEU A 100 23.83 9.49 -12.38
C LEU A 100 22.93 10.09 -13.48
N LEU A 101 23.17 9.72 -14.74
CA LEU A 101 22.38 10.17 -15.88
C LEU A 101 20.96 9.58 -15.86
N GLU A 102 20.82 8.33 -15.43
CA GLU A 102 19.53 7.69 -15.17
C GLU A 102 18.74 8.49 -14.11
N ASP A 103 19.37 8.87 -13.01
CA ASP A 103 18.73 9.69 -11.96
C ASP A 103 18.32 11.08 -12.46
N CYS A 104 19.17 11.72 -13.28
CA CYS A 104 18.88 13.04 -13.84
C CYS A 104 17.76 13.05 -14.89
N THR A 105 17.49 11.89 -15.51
CA THR A 105 16.42 11.72 -16.52
C THR A 105 15.19 11.00 -15.97
N ARG A 106 15.20 10.64 -14.68
CA ARG A 106 14.11 9.90 -14.05
C ARG A 106 12.84 10.75 -13.98
N GLU A 107 11.76 10.22 -14.56
CA GLU A 107 10.44 10.84 -14.46
C GLU A 107 9.96 10.90 -12.99
N GLY A 108 9.42 12.03 -12.57
CA GLY A 108 8.96 12.26 -11.20
C GLY A 108 10.06 12.68 -10.23
N ALA A 109 11.33 12.75 -10.63
CA ALA A 109 12.41 13.17 -9.73
C ALA A 109 12.94 14.58 -10.00
N ARG A 110 12.33 15.35 -10.91
CA ARG A 110 12.91 16.58 -11.45
C ARG A 110 13.11 17.65 -10.38
N ILE A 111 12.12 17.88 -9.52
CA ILE A 111 12.25 18.86 -8.43
C ILE A 111 13.26 18.39 -7.39
N TRP A 112 13.37 17.08 -7.16
CA TRP A 112 14.31 16.52 -6.21
C TRP A 112 15.76 16.67 -6.70
N ILE A 113 16.02 16.36 -7.98
CA ILE A 113 17.33 16.59 -8.61
C ILE A 113 17.67 18.08 -8.59
N LEU A 114 16.71 18.99 -8.86
CA LEU A 114 16.92 20.43 -8.73
C LEU A 114 17.35 20.81 -7.30
N MET A 115 16.67 20.32 -6.28
CA MET A 115 17.05 20.59 -4.88
C MET A 115 18.38 19.95 -4.47
N LYS A 116 18.86 18.96 -5.22
CA LYS A 116 20.18 18.32 -5.05
C LYS A 116 21.21 18.79 -6.08
N ALA A 117 20.96 19.88 -6.81
CA ALA A 117 21.77 20.24 -7.97
C ALA A 117 23.27 20.47 -7.65
N TYR A 118 23.60 21.05 -6.48
CA TYR A 118 25.01 21.16 -6.05
C TYR A 118 25.67 19.79 -5.84
N PHE A 119 24.97 18.86 -5.19
CA PHE A 119 25.47 17.50 -4.98
C PHE A 119 25.66 16.80 -6.33
N VAL A 120 24.67 16.88 -7.22
CA VAL A 120 24.70 16.25 -8.55
C VAL A 120 25.83 16.82 -9.41
N SER A 121 26.00 18.15 -9.43
CA SER A 121 27.12 18.81 -10.12
C SER A 121 28.48 18.38 -9.58
N ASN A 122 28.62 18.25 -8.25
CA ASN A 122 29.82 17.69 -7.63
C ASN A 122 30.08 16.25 -8.08
N GLN A 123 29.05 15.40 -8.17
CA GLN A 123 29.21 14.02 -8.66
C GLN A 123 29.66 13.97 -10.12
N PHE A 124 29.11 14.82 -11.00
CA PHE A 124 29.62 14.94 -12.39
C PHE A 124 31.10 15.30 -12.40
N ARG A 125 31.50 16.24 -11.54
CA ARG A 125 32.90 16.69 -11.43
C ARG A 125 33.84 15.59 -10.91
N ASP A 126 33.41 14.84 -9.92
CA ASP A 126 34.23 13.79 -9.33
C ASP A 126 34.38 12.62 -10.31
N LEU A 127 33.32 12.26 -11.03
CA LEU A 127 33.34 11.20 -12.04
C LEU A 127 34.18 11.59 -13.26
N ILE A 128 34.09 12.82 -13.78
CA ILE A 128 34.91 13.23 -14.93
C ILE A 128 36.41 13.28 -14.57
N ARG A 129 36.74 13.61 -13.32
CA ARG A 129 38.11 13.55 -12.81
C ARG A 129 38.61 12.12 -12.63
N ALA A 130 37.75 11.20 -12.23
CA ALA A 130 38.08 9.77 -12.18
C ALA A 130 38.41 9.25 -13.59
N VAL A 131 37.62 9.64 -14.60
CA VAL A 131 37.93 9.34 -16.02
C VAL A 131 39.30 9.92 -16.40
N ALA A 132 39.55 11.21 -16.15
CA ALA A 132 40.83 11.84 -16.45
C ALA A 132 42.02 11.12 -15.78
N THR A 133 41.85 10.72 -14.51
CA THR A 133 42.90 10.03 -13.75
C THR A 133 43.21 8.66 -14.36
N ALA A 134 42.20 7.91 -14.79
CA ALA A 134 42.39 6.63 -15.44
C ALA A 134 43.06 6.76 -16.83
N LEU A 135 42.76 7.83 -17.57
CA LEU A 135 43.39 8.11 -18.86
C LEU A 135 44.83 8.61 -18.72
N ASP A 136 45.15 9.41 -17.69
CA ASP A 136 46.50 9.90 -17.41
C ASP A 136 47.50 8.78 -17.11
N VAL A 137 47.02 7.67 -16.52
CA VAL A 137 47.84 6.49 -16.16
C VAL A 137 47.84 5.43 -17.26
N LEU A 138 46.97 5.56 -18.27
CA LEU A 138 46.85 4.59 -19.35
C LEU A 138 48.14 4.58 -20.21
N PRO A 139 48.80 3.42 -20.41
CA PRO A 139 50.05 3.35 -21.16
C PRO A 139 49.81 3.43 -22.68
N LEU A 140 49.42 4.61 -23.19
CA LEU A 140 49.09 4.85 -24.61
C LEU A 140 50.21 4.45 -25.58
N GLY A 141 51.47 4.54 -25.15
CA GLY A 141 52.63 4.12 -25.95
C GLY A 141 52.65 2.62 -26.27
N SER A 142 51.95 1.80 -25.49
CA SER A 142 51.88 0.34 -25.63
C SER A 142 50.63 -0.18 -26.35
N ILE A 143 49.69 0.72 -26.66
CA ILE A 143 48.43 0.38 -27.36
C ILE A 143 48.61 0.65 -28.85
N ASP A 144 48.27 -0.32 -29.69
CA ASP A 144 48.37 -0.21 -31.15
C ASP A 144 47.14 0.50 -31.73
N VAL A 145 47.19 1.84 -31.74
CA VAL A 145 46.18 2.75 -32.31
C VAL A 145 46.90 3.91 -33.00
N SER A 146 46.19 4.61 -33.89
CA SER A 146 46.74 5.75 -34.65
C SER A 146 47.30 6.84 -33.72
N SER A 147 48.32 7.57 -34.20
CA SER A 147 48.90 8.73 -33.48
C SER A 147 47.84 9.77 -33.14
N GLU A 148 46.90 9.98 -34.04
CA GLU A 148 45.78 10.90 -33.95
C GLU A 148 44.83 10.51 -32.82
N THR A 149 44.51 9.21 -32.68
CA THR A 149 43.69 8.69 -31.59
C THR A 149 44.42 8.85 -30.24
N LYS A 150 45.74 8.63 -30.18
CA LYS A 150 46.54 8.84 -28.94
C LYS A 150 46.55 10.30 -28.50
N GLU A 151 46.79 11.23 -29.43
CA GLU A 151 46.75 12.67 -29.15
C GLU A 151 45.37 13.10 -28.66
N LEU A 152 44.29 12.56 -29.26
CA LEU A 152 42.92 12.82 -28.86
C LEU A 152 42.67 12.40 -27.40
N VAL A 153 43.11 11.20 -26.99
CA VAL A 153 42.97 10.70 -25.61
C VAL A 153 43.79 11.54 -24.62
N GLU A 154 45.01 11.94 -24.97
CA GLU A 154 45.81 12.83 -24.12
C GLU A 154 45.17 14.23 -23.96
N LEU A 155 44.61 14.76 -25.04
CA LEU A 155 43.88 16.02 -25.02
C LEU A 155 42.61 15.91 -24.17
N LEU A 156 41.87 14.80 -24.28
CA LEU A 156 40.72 14.53 -23.42
C LEU A 156 41.11 14.49 -21.96
N SER A 157 42.19 13.80 -21.60
CA SER A 157 42.63 13.73 -20.21
C SER A 157 42.95 15.13 -19.65
N LYS A 158 43.69 15.94 -20.42
CA LYS A 158 43.98 17.34 -20.08
C LYS A 158 42.73 18.21 -20.00
N GLN A 159 41.74 18.00 -20.88
CA GLN A 159 40.46 18.71 -20.87
C GLN A 159 39.62 18.31 -19.65
N ALA A 160 39.38 17.02 -19.44
CA ALA A 160 38.60 16.47 -18.34
C ALA A 160 39.15 16.90 -16.97
N ARG A 161 40.47 17.10 -16.84
CA ARG A 161 41.10 17.66 -15.63
C ARG A 161 40.81 19.15 -15.40
N LYS A 162 40.71 19.93 -16.48
CA LYS A 162 40.51 21.39 -16.47
C LYS A 162 39.05 21.81 -16.51
N VAL A 163 38.14 20.94 -16.98
CA VAL A 163 36.71 21.22 -17.06
C VAL A 163 36.15 21.49 -15.67
N LYS A 164 35.62 22.70 -15.49
CA LYS A 164 34.86 23.07 -14.30
C LYS A 164 33.40 22.65 -14.52
N MET A 165 33.05 21.48 -14.03
CA MET A 165 31.64 21.09 -13.88
C MET A 165 31.04 21.98 -12.77
N GLU A 166 30.36 23.04 -13.18
CA GLU A 166 29.72 24.03 -12.30
C GLU A 166 28.20 23.92 -12.38
N LEU A 167 27.52 24.46 -11.37
CA LEU A 167 26.07 24.54 -11.37
C LEU A 167 25.64 25.59 -12.40
N ASP A 168 24.64 25.26 -13.23
CA ASP A 168 24.07 26.25 -14.15
C ASP A 168 23.39 27.38 -13.35
N ALA A 169 23.60 28.63 -13.78
CA ALA A 169 22.99 29.80 -13.14
C ALA A 169 21.45 29.70 -13.14
N GLU A 170 20.86 29.10 -14.16
CA GLU A 170 19.42 28.86 -14.22
C GLU A 170 18.95 27.79 -13.23
N ASP A 171 19.71 26.70 -13.05
CA ASP A 171 19.43 25.70 -12.01
C ASP A 171 19.50 26.34 -10.62
N GLU A 172 20.52 27.18 -10.38
CA GLU A 172 20.68 27.89 -9.11
C GLU A 172 19.53 28.88 -8.85
N ASN A 173 19.14 29.66 -9.86
CA ASN A 173 18.02 30.59 -9.79
C ASN A 173 16.69 29.86 -9.54
N ALA A 174 16.43 28.75 -10.24
CA ALA A 174 15.24 27.92 -10.02
C ALA A 174 15.21 27.32 -8.60
N MET A 175 16.34 26.80 -8.11
CA MET A 175 16.45 26.29 -6.74
C MET A 175 16.17 27.38 -5.70
N LYS A 176 16.74 28.58 -5.85
CA LYS A 176 16.49 29.73 -4.97
C LYS A 176 15.02 30.13 -4.95
N ARG A 177 14.33 30.07 -6.10
CA ARG A 177 12.89 30.35 -6.19
C ARG A 177 12.05 29.30 -5.45
N VAL A 178 12.38 28.02 -5.55
CA VAL A 178 11.72 26.97 -4.77
C VAL A 178 11.87 27.26 -3.28
N ILE A 179 13.09 27.52 -2.81
CA ILE A 179 13.36 27.83 -1.39
C ILE A 179 12.57 29.07 -0.93
N LEU A 180 12.51 30.13 -1.75
CA LEU A 180 11.72 31.32 -1.46
C LEU A 180 10.24 31.00 -1.25
N ILE A 181 9.65 30.16 -2.12
CA ILE A 181 8.24 29.76 -2.01
C ILE A 181 8.00 28.89 -0.78
N LEU A 182 8.91 27.96 -0.47
CA LEU A 182 8.80 27.15 0.75
C LEU A 182 8.82 28.03 2.01
N ASN A 183 9.66 29.07 2.02
CA ASN A 183 9.71 30.07 3.09
C ASN A 183 8.44 30.95 3.12
N GLN A 184 7.84 31.28 1.97
CA GLN A 184 6.57 32.01 1.93
C GLN A 184 5.46 31.20 2.61
N PHE A 185 5.33 29.91 2.31
CA PHE A 185 4.38 29.03 3.00
C PHE A 185 4.63 28.99 4.50
N GLU A 186 5.88 28.78 4.93
CA GLU A 186 6.25 28.75 6.36
C GLU A 186 5.89 30.07 7.08
N ASN A 187 6.01 31.20 6.39
CA ASN A 187 5.63 32.52 6.88
C ASN A 187 4.15 32.88 6.61
N LYS A 188 3.32 31.92 6.18
CA LYS A 188 1.88 32.08 5.93
C LYS A 188 1.54 33.10 4.84
N PHE A 189 2.44 33.31 3.89
CA PHE A 189 2.20 34.09 2.69
C PHE A 189 1.87 33.15 1.53
N GLU A 190 0.75 33.41 0.85
CA GLU A 190 0.39 32.66 -0.35
C GLU A 190 1.31 33.09 -1.50
N PRO A 191 2.00 32.14 -2.17
CA PRO A 191 2.92 32.46 -3.25
C PRO A 191 2.19 32.93 -4.51
N GLU A 192 2.76 33.89 -5.22
CA GLU A 192 2.19 34.39 -6.47
C GLU A 192 2.20 33.32 -7.58
N PRO A 193 1.09 33.07 -8.30
CA PRO A 193 1.03 32.04 -9.34
C PRO A 193 2.08 32.19 -10.44
N CYS A 194 2.49 33.42 -10.77
CA CYS A 194 3.50 33.68 -11.80
C CYS A 194 4.89 33.18 -11.40
N MET A 195 5.23 33.22 -10.10
CA MET A 195 6.50 32.75 -9.57
C MET A 195 6.56 31.24 -9.55
N ILE A 196 5.44 30.61 -9.17
CA ILE A 196 5.29 29.16 -9.23
C ILE A 196 5.44 28.70 -10.67
N LYS A 197 4.68 29.28 -11.60
CA LYS A 197 4.66 28.91 -13.03
C LYS A 197 6.07 28.91 -13.65
N LYS A 198 6.91 29.90 -13.33
CA LYS A 198 8.32 29.93 -13.80
C LYS A 198 9.11 28.68 -13.40
N ILE A 199 8.88 28.12 -12.20
CA ILE A 199 9.54 26.89 -11.74
C ILE A 199 8.98 25.67 -12.47
N VAL A 200 7.65 25.59 -12.57
CA VAL A 200 6.96 24.43 -13.15
C VAL A 200 7.27 24.33 -14.66
N ASP A 201 7.31 25.47 -15.35
CA ASP A 201 7.73 25.58 -16.76
C ASP A 201 9.23 25.23 -16.93
N TYR A 202 10.10 25.69 -16.02
CA TYR A 202 11.53 25.35 -16.06
C TYR A 202 11.78 23.83 -15.92
N LEU A 203 11.05 23.18 -15.00
CA LEU A 203 11.10 21.75 -14.77
C LEU A 203 10.28 20.94 -15.79
N ASP A 204 9.62 21.60 -16.74
CA ASP A 204 8.77 20.99 -17.76
C ASP A 204 7.62 20.13 -17.19
N ILE A 205 7.09 20.52 -16.02
CA ILE A 205 5.93 19.89 -15.40
C ILE A 205 4.69 20.58 -15.99
N ARG A 206 4.11 20.01 -17.05
CA ARG A 206 3.05 20.71 -17.82
C ARG A 206 1.65 20.26 -17.47
N THR A 207 1.52 19.08 -16.88
CA THR A 207 0.23 18.45 -16.64
C THR A 207 0.04 18.10 -15.17
N TRP A 208 -1.22 17.91 -14.81
CA TRP A 208 -1.59 17.33 -13.53
C TRP A 208 -0.86 16.01 -13.27
N ALA A 209 -0.73 15.16 -14.29
CA ALA A 209 -0.08 13.85 -14.20
C ALA A 209 1.43 13.95 -13.94
N ASP A 210 2.11 14.93 -14.58
CA ASP A 210 3.52 15.21 -14.30
C ASP A 210 3.72 15.58 -12.84
N CYS A 211 2.89 16.51 -12.35
CA CYS A 211 2.96 16.98 -10.97
C CYS A 211 2.66 15.84 -9.98
N HIS A 212 1.68 14.98 -10.30
CA HIS A 212 1.34 13.80 -9.49
C HIS A 212 2.47 12.76 -9.45
N ARG A 213 3.18 12.54 -10.56
CA ARG A 213 4.36 11.66 -10.60
C ARG A 213 5.46 12.17 -9.67
N GLU A 214 5.71 13.48 -9.67
CA GLU A 214 6.68 14.10 -8.77
C GLU A 214 6.30 13.89 -7.29
N ILE A 215 5.02 14.06 -6.94
CA ILE A 215 4.52 13.81 -5.58
C ILE A 215 4.69 12.33 -5.20
N LYS A 216 4.29 11.39 -6.08
CA LYS A 216 4.44 9.94 -5.85
C LYS A 216 5.91 9.55 -5.62
N PHE A 217 6.84 10.16 -6.34
CA PHE A 217 8.27 9.92 -6.14
C PHE A 217 8.73 10.41 -4.77
N LEU A 218 8.38 11.63 -4.38
CA LEU A 218 8.77 12.19 -3.08
C LEU A 218 8.16 11.41 -1.91
N ASP A 219 6.90 10.98 -1.99
CA ASP A 219 6.25 10.15 -0.97
C ASP A 219 6.98 8.81 -0.77
N LYS A 220 7.48 8.21 -1.86
CA LYS A 220 8.32 7.00 -1.79
C LYS A 220 9.64 7.30 -1.07
N GLU A 221 10.32 8.40 -1.39
CA GLU A 221 11.57 8.78 -0.70
C GLU A 221 11.35 9.12 0.79
N ILE A 222 10.23 9.76 1.15
CA ILE A 222 9.85 10.01 2.56
C ILE A 222 9.73 8.68 3.30
N THR A 223 9.04 7.71 2.69
CA THR A 223 8.86 6.36 3.27
C THR A 223 10.21 5.68 3.49
N LEU A 224 11.13 5.78 2.52
CA LEU A 224 12.48 5.21 2.62
C LEU A 224 13.35 5.88 3.68
N GLU A 225 13.31 7.21 3.81
CA GLU A 225 14.04 7.95 4.85
C GLU A 225 13.61 7.55 6.26
N TYR A 226 12.31 7.35 6.44
CA TYR A 226 11.76 6.90 7.71
C TYR A 226 12.19 5.49 8.13
N LEU A 227 12.61 4.63 7.21
CA LEU A 227 13.18 3.31 7.51
C LEU A 227 14.61 3.41 8.03
N LYS A 228 15.34 4.49 7.71
CA LYS A 228 16.77 4.66 8.05
C LYS A 228 17.04 5.25 9.43
N SER A 229 16.00 5.64 10.17
CA SER A 229 16.09 6.32 11.48
C SER A 229 16.81 7.68 11.50
N ASP A 230 17.39 8.14 10.39
CA ASP A 230 18.13 9.41 10.26
C ASP A 230 17.33 10.46 9.46
N ALA A 231 16.08 10.71 9.86
CA ALA A 231 15.03 11.47 9.14
C ALA A 231 15.32 12.96 8.81
N ARG A 232 16.55 13.31 8.42
CA ARG A 232 17.05 14.66 8.14
C ARG A 232 16.44 15.27 6.89
N GLU A 233 16.18 14.45 5.87
CA GLU A 233 15.65 14.94 4.59
C GLU A 233 14.12 15.03 4.58
N VAL A 234 13.44 14.42 5.55
CA VAL A 234 11.98 14.39 5.63
C VAL A 234 11.35 15.79 5.62
N PRO A 235 11.83 16.79 6.40
CA PRO A 235 11.22 18.13 6.36
C PRO A 235 11.28 18.79 4.98
N LEU A 236 12.38 18.63 4.27
CA LEU A 236 12.52 19.17 2.91
C LEU A 236 11.60 18.43 1.95
N LEU A 237 11.62 17.10 1.97
CA LEU A 237 10.75 16.27 1.13
C LEU A 237 9.27 16.60 1.36
N SER A 238 8.83 16.68 2.63
CA SER A 238 7.47 17.08 2.99
C SER A 238 7.14 18.48 2.47
N SER A 239 8.04 19.46 2.60
CA SER A 239 7.82 20.81 2.08
C SER A 239 7.63 20.82 0.55
N LEU A 240 8.43 20.02 -0.18
CA LEU A 240 8.29 19.87 -1.63
C LEU A 240 6.97 19.19 -2.01
N VAL A 241 6.53 18.17 -1.27
CA VAL A 241 5.20 17.55 -1.47
C VAL A 241 4.09 18.57 -1.24
N GLY A 242 4.24 19.47 -0.26
CA GLY A 242 3.27 20.55 0.00
C GLY A 242 3.19 21.55 -1.15
N PHE A 243 4.36 22.01 -1.61
CA PHE A 243 4.47 22.87 -2.79
C PHE A 243 3.85 22.23 -4.03
N LEU A 244 4.17 20.98 -4.34
CA LEU A 244 3.61 20.31 -5.51
C LEU A 244 2.11 20.05 -5.37
N ASN A 245 1.59 19.73 -4.18
CA ASN A 245 0.14 19.64 -3.97
C ASN A 245 -0.56 20.99 -4.21
N TYR A 246 0.08 22.10 -3.83
CA TYR A 246 -0.38 23.43 -4.17
C TYR A 246 -0.40 23.67 -5.68
N CYS A 247 0.72 23.41 -6.38
CA CYS A 247 0.78 23.50 -7.83
C CYS A 247 -0.29 22.65 -8.52
N ARG A 248 -0.46 21.40 -8.06
CA ARG A 248 -1.39 20.42 -8.61
C ARG A 248 -2.85 20.88 -8.52
N ALA A 249 -3.23 21.42 -7.37
CA ALA A 249 -4.59 21.90 -7.13
C ALA A 249 -4.87 23.26 -7.80
N VAL A 250 -3.94 24.21 -7.72
CA VAL A 250 -4.17 25.61 -8.09
C VAL A 250 -3.83 25.91 -9.55
N LEU A 251 -2.73 25.37 -10.09
CA LEU A 251 -2.27 25.71 -11.44
C LEU A 251 -2.90 24.85 -12.53
N PHE A 252 -3.14 23.58 -12.24
CA PHE A 252 -3.66 22.64 -13.24
C PHE A 252 -5.16 22.45 -13.10
N GLU A 253 -5.93 23.53 -12.94
CA GLU A 253 -7.37 23.46 -12.71
C GLU A 253 -8.16 22.91 -13.91
N ASP A 254 -7.76 23.26 -15.14
CA ASP A 254 -8.52 22.91 -16.35
C ASP A 254 -8.00 21.67 -17.10
N CYS A 255 -7.01 20.95 -16.56
CA CYS A 255 -6.44 19.76 -17.19
C CYS A 255 -7.23 18.49 -16.84
N ASP A 256 -7.58 17.68 -17.84
CA ASP A 256 -8.22 16.38 -17.61
C ASP A 256 -7.41 15.47 -16.69
N PHE A 257 -8.13 14.67 -15.89
CA PHE A 257 -7.55 13.48 -15.29
C PHE A 257 -7.16 12.59 -16.46
N GLY A 258 -5.92 12.72 -16.96
CA GLY A 258 -5.42 11.79 -17.97
C GLY A 258 -5.67 10.34 -17.52
N ASP A 259 -5.57 9.39 -18.44
CA ASP A 259 -5.84 7.95 -18.24
C ASP A 259 -5.01 7.26 -17.12
N VAL A 260 -4.23 8.05 -16.39
CA VAL A 260 -3.23 7.71 -15.37
C VAL A 260 -3.83 7.04 -14.12
N ASP A 261 -5.15 6.99 -13.94
CA ASP A 261 -5.72 6.45 -12.70
C ASP A 261 -7.00 5.59 -12.84
N GLN A 262 -7.54 5.34 -14.04
CA GLN A 262 -8.61 4.33 -14.17
C GLN A 262 -8.08 2.93 -13.86
N SER A 263 -6.79 2.67 -14.14
CA SER A 263 -6.11 1.43 -13.74
C SER A 263 -5.83 1.41 -12.24
N GLU A 264 -5.24 2.43 -11.61
CA GLU A 264 -4.98 2.38 -10.15
C GLU A 264 -6.26 2.38 -9.30
N VAL A 265 -7.38 2.94 -9.78
CA VAL A 265 -8.66 2.94 -9.05
C VAL A 265 -9.44 1.63 -9.23
N LYS A 266 -9.45 1.02 -10.42
CA LYS A 266 -9.98 -0.35 -10.61
C LYS A 266 -9.09 -1.40 -9.95
N THR A 267 -7.78 -1.26 -10.14
CA THR A 267 -6.78 -2.25 -9.72
C THR A 267 -6.57 -2.23 -8.21
N ASN A 268 -6.85 -1.17 -7.44
CA ASN A 268 -6.64 -1.23 -5.98
C ASN A 268 -7.82 -1.80 -5.17
N LEU A 269 -9.03 -1.88 -5.73
CA LEU A 269 -10.10 -2.69 -5.15
C LEU A 269 -9.91 -4.19 -5.48
N GLU A 270 -9.28 -4.49 -6.62
CA GLU A 270 -9.09 -5.84 -7.15
C GLU A 270 -7.72 -6.49 -6.83
N MET A 271 -6.61 -5.74 -6.75
CA MET A 271 -5.25 -6.32 -6.69
C MET A 271 -4.81 -6.72 -5.28
N LEU A 272 -5.31 -6.05 -4.24
CA LEU A 272 -5.01 -6.43 -2.85
C LEU A 272 -6.07 -7.36 -2.23
N SER A 273 -7.23 -7.51 -2.88
CA SER A 273 -8.28 -8.44 -2.47
C SER A 273 -8.06 -9.87 -2.95
N CYS A 274 -7.05 -10.09 -3.81
CA CYS A 274 -6.60 -11.40 -4.30
C CYS A 274 -5.51 -12.05 -3.44
N LEU A 275 -4.71 -11.29 -2.70
CA LEU A 275 -3.53 -11.79 -2.00
C LEU A 275 -3.90 -12.60 -0.75
N ASN A 276 -3.28 -13.77 -0.58
CA ASN A 276 -3.51 -14.64 0.56
C ASN A 276 -2.64 -14.16 1.74
N PRO A 277 -3.20 -13.85 2.92
CA PRO A 277 -2.42 -13.42 4.09
C PRO A 277 -1.31 -14.39 4.49
N LYS A 278 -1.43 -15.67 4.11
CA LYS A 278 -0.39 -16.70 4.34
C LYS A 278 0.87 -16.48 3.50
N ASP A 279 0.75 -15.83 2.34
CA ASP A 279 1.90 -15.54 1.47
C ASP A 279 2.78 -14.42 2.06
N PHE A 280 2.27 -13.72 3.08
CA PHE A 280 2.95 -12.66 3.82
C PHE A 280 3.54 -13.12 5.15
N GLN A 281 3.38 -14.39 5.51
CA GLN A 281 3.89 -14.92 6.77
C GLN A 281 5.29 -15.50 6.60
N CYS A 282 6.16 -15.25 7.57
CA CYS A 282 7.46 -15.88 7.63
C CYS A 282 7.27 -17.38 7.86
N PRO A 283 7.84 -18.27 7.03
CA PRO A 283 7.67 -19.71 7.24
C PRO A 283 8.30 -20.27 8.53
N ILE A 284 9.16 -19.49 9.21
CA ILE A 284 9.77 -19.87 10.50
C ILE A 284 8.90 -19.41 11.67
N SER A 285 8.58 -18.11 11.74
CA SER A 285 7.82 -17.57 12.88
C SER A 285 6.32 -17.71 12.73
N LEU A 286 5.83 -17.96 11.50
CA LEU A 286 4.41 -17.94 11.10
C LEU A 286 3.73 -16.59 11.36
N GLU A 287 4.52 -15.56 11.68
CA GLU A 287 4.08 -14.19 11.84
C GLU A 287 4.27 -13.43 10.53
N LEU A 288 3.49 -12.36 10.37
CA LEU A 288 3.53 -11.52 9.18
C LEU A 288 4.91 -10.84 9.05
N MET A 289 5.55 -10.97 7.90
CA MET A 289 6.93 -10.51 7.68
C MET A 289 7.01 -8.99 7.78
N THR A 290 7.86 -8.50 8.68
CA THR A 290 8.08 -7.06 8.87
C THR A 290 9.27 -6.53 8.06
N ASP A 291 10.27 -7.40 7.86
CA ASP A 291 11.45 -7.15 7.02
C ASP A 291 11.73 -8.42 6.19
N PRO A 292 10.99 -8.64 5.09
CA PRO A 292 11.12 -9.84 4.28
C PRO A 292 12.47 -9.89 3.54
N VAL A 293 13.20 -10.99 3.68
CA VAL A 293 14.47 -11.30 3.02
C VAL A 293 14.43 -12.67 2.36
N THR A 294 14.97 -12.77 1.16
CA THR A 294 15.04 -14.00 0.36
C THR A 294 16.42 -14.64 0.51
N ILE A 295 16.45 -15.97 0.67
CA ILE A 295 17.68 -16.76 0.75
C ILE A 295 17.95 -17.48 -0.58
N SER A 296 19.10 -18.16 -0.71
CA SER A 296 19.55 -18.77 -1.97
C SER A 296 18.59 -19.81 -2.59
N THR A 297 17.65 -20.36 -1.83
CA THR A 297 16.59 -21.27 -2.31
C THR A 297 15.38 -20.54 -2.90
N GLY A 298 15.39 -19.21 -2.95
CA GLY A 298 14.29 -18.39 -3.46
C GLY A 298 13.11 -18.24 -2.49
N GLN A 299 13.21 -18.77 -1.26
CA GLN A 299 12.19 -18.58 -0.22
C GLN A 299 12.43 -17.30 0.59
N THR A 300 11.35 -16.60 0.94
CA THR A 300 11.38 -15.36 1.71
C THR A 300 10.97 -15.59 3.18
N TYR A 301 11.70 -14.96 4.10
CA TYR A 301 11.53 -15.04 5.54
C TYR A 301 11.61 -13.66 6.18
N ASP A 302 11.13 -13.48 7.40
CA ASP A 302 11.46 -12.28 8.18
C ASP A 302 12.94 -12.30 8.59
N ARG A 303 13.65 -11.19 8.41
CA ARG A 303 15.10 -11.08 8.64
C ARG A 303 15.51 -11.59 10.02
N ALA A 304 14.79 -11.20 11.07
CA ALA A 304 15.14 -11.59 12.43
C ALA A 304 15.02 -13.11 12.63
N SER A 305 14.02 -13.73 12.00
CA SER A 305 13.74 -15.16 12.11
C SER A 305 14.78 -16.01 11.40
N ILE A 306 15.15 -15.66 10.16
CA ILE A 306 16.14 -16.43 9.39
C ILE A 306 17.57 -16.18 9.90
N GLN A 307 17.89 -14.97 10.36
CA GLN A 307 19.20 -14.72 10.98
C GLN A 307 19.38 -15.52 12.27
N LYS A 308 18.33 -15.65 13.09
CA LYS A 308 18.37 -16.50 14.28
C LYS A 308 18.54 -17.98 13.90
N TRP A 309 17.86 -18.44 12.86
CA TRP A 309 17.99 -19.81 12.35
C TRP A 309 19.43 -20.14 11.90
N LEU A 310 20.04 -19.26 11.12
CA LEU A 310 21.42 -19.41 10.62
C LEU A 310 22.45 -19.33 11.76
N LYS A 311 22.26 -18.41 12.73
CA LYS A 311 23.14 -18.27 13.90
C LYS A 311 23.13 -19.50 14.82
N SER A 312 22.06 -20.30 14.80
CA SER A 312 21.98 -21.58 15.51
C SER A 312 22.73 -22.72 14.81
N GLY A 313 23.46 -22.44 13.73
CA GLY A 313 24.27 -23.45 13.00
C GLY A 313 23.49 -24.25 11.96
N ASN A 314 22.27 -23.84 11.60
CA ASN A 314 21.45 -24.54 10.62
C ASN A 314 21.68 -23.97 9.21
N PHE A 315 22.22 -24.77 8.28
CA PHE A 315 22.44 -24.40 6.88
C PHE A 315 21.41 -25.00 5.91
N ILE A 316 20.29 -25.48 6.45
CA ILE A 316 19.19 -26.07 5.68
C ILE A 316 18.04 -25.08 5.62
N CYS A 317 17.46 -24.91 4.43
CA CYS A 317 16.27 -24.10 4.21
C CYS A 317 15.08 -24.66 5.01
N PRO A 318 14.47 -23.88 5.93
CA PRO A 318 13.39 -24.37 6.79
C PRO A 318 12.14 -24.87 6.05
N LYS A 319 11.93 -24.42 4.80
CA LYS A 319 10.71 -24.69 4.04
C LYS A 319 10.92 -25.73 2.93
N THR A 320 12.06 -25.70 2.24
CA THR A 320 12.37 -26.64 1.15
C THR A 320 13.23 -27.81 1.60
N GLN A 321 13.81 -27.75 2.81
CA GLN A 321 14.77 -28.73 3.34
C GLN A 321 16.04 -28.91 2.50
N GLU A 322 16.32 -27.99 1.58
CA GLU A 322 17.53 -27.99 0.76
C GLU A 322 18.70 -27.28 1.47
N MET A 323 19.93 -27.74 1.19
CA MET A 323 21.15 -27.08 1.67
C MET A 323 21.36 -25.71 1.01
N LEU A 324 21.67 -24.71 1.83
CA LEU A 324 21.92 -23.34 1.38
C LEU A 324 23.29 -23.23 0.72
N LYS A 325 23.32 -22.71 -0.52
CA LYS A 325 24.55 -22.48 -1.29
C LYS A 325 25.28 -21.21 -0.82
N SER A 326 24.55 -20.27 -0.22
CA SER A 326 25.08 -19.03 0.36
C SER A 326 24.23 -18.62 1.56
N THR A 327 24.85 -17.93 2.53
CA THR A 327 24.18 -17.38 3.72
C THR A 327 23.78 -15.91 3.54
N GLU A 328 23.98 -15.35 2.35
CA GLU A 328 23.58 -13.98 2.03
C GLU A 328 22.06 -13.81 2.02
N LEU A 329 21.58 -12.73 2.63
CA LEU A 329 20.17 -12.39 2.74
C LEU A 329 19.85 -11.21 1.82
N VAL A 330 19.07 -11.46 0.78
CA VAL A 330 18.66 -10.42 -0.19
C VAL A 330 17.34 -9.79 0.27
N PRO A 331 17.27 -8.48 0.56
CA PRO A 331 16.01 -7.82 0.93
C PRO A 331 14.95 -7.93 -0.17
N ASN A 332 13.70 -8.24 0.20
CA ASN A 332 12.56 -8.30 -0.72
C ASN A 332 11.66 -7.07 -0.51
N THR A 333 12.11 -5.93 -1.02
CA THR A 333 11.46 -4.62 -0.92
C THR A 333 10.07 -4.60 -1.55
N SER A 334 9.89 -5.31 -2.67
CA SER A 334 8.60 -5.47 -3.35
C SER A 334 7.56 -6.15 -2.45
N LEU A 335 7.91 -7.25 -1.79
CA LEU A 335 7.02 -7.93 -0.85
C LEU A 335 6.76 -7.08 0.40
N CYS A 336 7.76 -6.35 0.88
CA CYS A 336 7.62 -5.43 2.02
C CYS A 336 6.58 -4.34 1.74
N ASN A 337 6.63 -3.70 0.57
CA ASN A 337 5.67 -2.67 0.18
C ASN A 337 4.25 -3.22 0.06
N VAL A 338 4.08 -4.41 -0.54
CA VAL A 338 2.78 -5.08 -0.67
C VAL A 338 2.21 -5.45 0.70
N ILE A 339 3.05 -5.95 1.61
CA ILE A 339 2.68 -6.27 3.00
C ILE A 339 2.26 -5.01 3.76
N GLN A 340 3.00 -3.92 3.64
CA GLN A 340 2.68 -2.65 4.29
C GLN A 340 1.36 -2.07 3.78
N GLN A 341 1.12 -2.13 2.47
CA GLN A 341 -0.13 -1.70 1.84
C GLN A 341 -1.32 -2.57 2.27
N PHE A 342 -1.11 -3.89 2.36
CA PHE A 342 -2.09 -4.84 2.90
C PHE A 342 -2.42 -4.56 4.37
N CYS A 343 -1.42 -4.34 5.23
CA CYS A 343 -1.63 -4.03 6.64
C CYS A 343 -2.32 -2.68 6.86
N ALA A 344 -2.02 -1.67 6.04
CA ALA A 344 -2.62 -0.34 6.12
C ALA A 344 -4.09 -0.33 5.71
N GLU A 345 -4.48 -1.10 4.68
CA GLU A 345 -5.85 -1.13 4.17
C GLU A 345 -6.79 -2.01 5.02
N TYR A 346 -6.30 -3.12 5.58
CA TYR A 346 -7.10 -4.04 6.40
C TYR A 346 -7.03 -3.76 7.91
N GLY A 347 -6.30 -2.73 8.34
CA GLY A 347 -6.19 -2.35 9.76
C GLY A 347 -5.51 -3.39 10.65
N ILE A 348 -4.89 -4.42 10.07
CA ILE A 348 -4.31 -5.58 10.78
C ILE A 348 -3.26 -5.09 11.76
N SER A 349 -3.39 -5.50 13.02
CA SER A 349 -2.42 -5.19 14.08
C SER A 349 -1.30 -6.20 14.06
N LEU A 350 -0.12 -5.77 13.63
CA LEU A 350 1.14 -6.42 13.99
C LEU A 350 1.28 -6.30 15.51
N SER A 351 0.81 -7.30 16.25
CA SER A 351 0.88 -7.28 17.71
C SER A 351 2.33 -7.18 18.14
N LYS A 352 2.59 -6.16 18.96
CA LYS A 352 3.90 -5.74 19.50
C LYS A 352 4.90 -5.28 18.44
N SER A 353 4.55 -4.29 17.63
CA SER A 353 5.57 -3.51 16.92
C SER A 353 5.54 -2.02 17.25
N ARG A 354 6.69 -1.52 17.71
CA ARG A 354 7.03 -0.09 17.83
C ARG A 354 6.81 0.69 16.53
N THR A 355 6.51 0.05 15.39
CA THR A 355 6.23 0.69 14.09
C THR A 355 4.80 1.20 13.91
N LYS A 356 3.75 0.60 14.50
CA LYS A 356 2.36 1.12 14.34
C LYS A 356 2.15 2.50 14.97
N ASN A 357 2.76 2.74 16.13
CA ASN A 357 2.77 4.06 16.74
C ASN A 357 3.61 5.06 15.91
N ARG A 358 4.65 4.60 15.20
CA ARG A 358 5.46 5.46 14.34
C ARG A 358 4.69 5.87 13.07
N ASP A 359 4.03 4.97 12.34
CA ASP A 359 3.33 5.33 11.08
C ASP A 359 2.05 6.17 11.25
N ILE A 360 1.26 5.91 12.30
CA ILE A 360 0.13 6.77 12.62
C ILE A 360 0.64 8.14 13.10
N SER A 361 1.67 8.20 13.95
CA SER A 361 2.26 9.49 14.37
C SER A 361 2.87 10.30 13.20
N ARG A 362 3.44 9.61 12.20
CA ARG A 362 4.03 10.24 11.00
C ARG A 362 2.99 10.93 10.13
N THR A 363 1.80 10.35 10.01
CA THR A 363 0.71 10.92 9.18
C THR A 363 -0.17 11.90 9.94
N ILE A 364 -0.03 11.99 11.27
CA ILE A 364 -0.63 13.03 12.12
C ILE A 364 0.17 14.34 12.02
N SER A 365 1.49 14.25 11.87
CA SER A 365 2.37 15.42 11.73
C SER A 365 2.53 15.81 10.25
N PRO A 366 2.54 17.12 9.92
CA PRO A 366 2.74 17.59 8.54
C PRO A 366 4.16 17.35 7.98
N GLY A 367 5.11 16.90 8.81
CA GLY A 367 6.51 16.71 8.40
C GLY A 367 7.32 18.00 8.29
N SER A 368 6.69 19.14 7.95
CA SER A 368 7.28 20.48 8.03
C SER A 368 6.23 21.59 8.24
N PRO A 369 6.62 22.77 8.77
CA PRO A 369 5.74 23.94 8.84
C PRO A 369 5.27 24.43 7.46
N SER A 370 6.17 24.40 6.48
CA SER A 370 5.88 24.76 5.08
C SER A 370 4.78 23.88 4.49
N TYR A 371 4.85 22.55 4.68
CA TYR A 371 3.80 21.62 4.25
C TYR A 371 2.45 21.93 4.90
N ALA A 372 2.47 22.20 6.21
CA ALA A 372 1.27 22.47 6.99
C ALA A 372 0.49 23.68 6.43
N GLU A 373 1.17 24.78 6.16
CA GLU A 373 0.56 25.99 5.62
C GLU A 373 0.20 25.85 4.13
N ALA A 374 1.03 25.19 3.31
CA ALA A 374 0.67 24.86 1.93
C ALA A 374 -0.64 24.05 1.86
N MET A 375 -0.81 23.05 2.73
CA MET A 375 -2.03 22.25 2.80
C MET A 375 -3.25 23.08 3.24
N LYS A 376 -3.08 24.09 4.11
CA LYS A 376 -4.17 25.00 4.46
C LYS A 376 -4.59 25.87 3.27
N PHE A 377 -3.64 26.39 2.50
CA PHE A 377 -3.97 27.14 1.27
C PHE A 377 -4.69 26.25 0.25
N VAL A 378 -4.19 25.04 0.00
CA VAL A 378 -4.87 24.05 -0.86
C VAL A 378 -6.28 23.77 -0.37
N SER A 379 -6.46 23.55 0.94
CA SER A 379 -7.78 23.26 1.51
C SER A 379 -8.76 24.42 1.30
N LYS A 380 -8.33 25.67 1.50
CA LYS A 380 -9.15 26.87 1.23
C LYS A 380 -9.50 27.00 -0.25
N PHE A 381 -8.54 26.77 -1.15
CA PHE A 381 -8.77 26.81 -2.58
C PHE A 381 -9.80 25.75 -3.03
N LEU A 382 -9.64 24.50 -2.58
CA LEU A 382 -10.56 23.42 -2.91
C LEU A 382 -11.98 23.69 -2.41
N VAL A 383 -12.12 24.24 -1.19
CA VAL A 383 -13.43 24.66 -0.67
C VAL A 383 -14.06 25.75 -1.53
N SER A 384 -13.30 26.76 -1.94
CA SER A 384 -13.77 27.80 -2.85
C SER A 384 -14.31 27.19 -4.15
N ARG A 385 -13.58 26.26 -4.78
CA ARG A 385 -14.03 25.56 -5.99
C ARG A 385 -15.25 24.68 -5.78
N LEU A 386 -15.37 24.01 -4.64
CA LEU A 386 -16.56 23.24 -4.30
C LEU A 386 -17.83 24.11 -4.18
N TYR A 387 -17.71 25.37 -3.73
CA TYR A 387 -18.85 26.28 -3.62
C TYR A 387 -19.15 27.00 -4.94
N SER A 388 -18.17 27.68 -5.53
CA SER A 388 -18.36 28.62 -6.64
C SER A 388 -17.81 28.14 -7.98
N GLY A 389 -17.21 26.96 -8.06
CA GLY A 389 -16.67 26.42 -9.30
C GLY A 389 -17.74 25.94 -10.29
N SER A 390 -17.32 25.73 -11.53
CA SER A 390 -18.12 25.01 -12.54
C SER A 390 -18.35 23.55 -12.12
N GLY A 391 -19.26 22.82 -12.80
CA GLY A 391 -19.50 21.40 -12.53
C GLY A 391 -18.20 20.57 -12.61
N TYR A 392 -17.37 20.86 -13.61
CA TYR A 392 -16.05 20.26 -13.77
C TYR A 392 -15.10 20.60 -12.61
N GLN A 393 -15.01 21.88 -12.23
CA GLN A 393 -14.15 22.32 -11.12
C GLN A 393 -14.59 21.72 -9.78
N LYS A 394 -15.89 21.57 -9.56
CA LYS A 394 -16.46 20.89 -8.37
C LYS A 394 -16.09 19.41 -8.34
N ASN A 395 -16.25 18.71 -9.46
CA ASN A 395 -15.83 17.31 -9.59
C ASN A 395 -14.34 17.14 -9.29
N LYS A 396 -13.51 18.01 -9.89
CA LYS A 396 -12.06 18.01 -9.69
C LYS A 396 -11.65 18.30 -8.26
N ALA A 397 -12.28 19.29 -7.62
CA ALA A 397 -12.03 19.56 -6.21
C ALA A 397 -12.39 18.36 -5.33
N ALA A 398 -13.51 17.67 -5.61
CA ALA A 398 -13.86 16.44 -4.91
C ALA A 398 -12.84 15.32 -5.13
N TYR A 399 -12.34 15.14 -6.36
CA TYR A 399 -11.29 14.19 -6.68
C TYR A 399 -9.96 14.51 -5.96
N GLU A 400 -9.55 15.77 -5.92
CA GLU A 400 -8.37 16.22 -5.18
C GLU A 400 -8.46 15.90 -3.70
N ILE A 401 -9.61 16.21 -3.07
CA ILE A 401 -9.85 15.91 -1.66
C ILE A 401 -9.74 14.41 -1.41
N ARG A 402 -10.36 13.59 -2.26
CA ARG A 402 -10.27 12.12 -2.18
C ARG A 402 -8.81 11.65 -2.23
N LEU A 403 -7.97 12.24 -3.09
CA LEU A 403 -6.56 11.87 -3.22
C LEU A 403 -5.73 12.31 -2.01
N LEU A 404 -5.86 13.57 -1.60
CA LEU A 404 -5.12 14.17 -0.46
C LEU A 404 -5.43 13.47 0.88
N THR A 405 -6.62 12.90 1.01
CA THR A 405 -7.10 12.22 2.23
C THR A 405 -6.87 10.70 2.22
N LYS A 406 -6.23 10.15 1.17
CA LYS A 406 -6.02 8.70 1.00
C LYS A 406 -5.29 8.08 2.19
N SER A 407 -4.15 8.65 2.59
CA SER A 407 -3.26 8.07 3.61
C SER A 407 -2.73 9.07 4.65
N ASN A 408 -3.14 10.33 4.59
CA ASN A 408 -2.61 11.37 5.48
C ASN A 408 -3.70 11.90 6.44
N ILE A 409 -3.48 11.74 7.75
CA ILE A 409 -4.43 12.14 8.81
C ILE A 409 -4.44 13.67 8.97
N PHE A 410 -3.27 14.31 8.91
CA PHE A 410 -3.13 15.76 8.94
C PHE A 410 -3.94 16.44 7.83
N ASN A 411 -3.86 15.92 6.60
CA ASN A 411 -4.63 16.44 5.46
C ASN A 411 -6.13 16.32 5.68
N ARG A 412 -6.60 15.19 6.25
CA ARG A 412 -8.02 15.03 6.61
C ARG A 412 -8.44 16.12 7.59
N SER A 413 -7.66 16.39 8.63
CA SER A 413 -7.98 17.43 9.62
C SER A 413 -8.07 18.81 8.94
N CYS A 414 -7.06 19.19 8.17
CA CYS A 414 -7.03 20.47 7.47
C CYS A 414 -8.24 20.67 6.54
N LEU A 415 -8.59 19.63 5.77
CA LEU A 415 -9.72 19.70 4.85
C LEU A 415 -11.08 19.73 5.58
N ILE A 416 -11.21 19.05 6.72
CA ILE A 416 -12.41 19.12 7.56
C ILE A 416 -12.55 20.51 8.17
N GLU A 417 -11.47 21.05 8.75
CA GLU A 417 -11.42 22.37 9.38
C GLU A 417 -11.69 23.49 8.36
N ALA A 418 -11.25 23.32 7.11
CA ALA A 418 -11.55 24.27 6.03
C ALA A 418 -13.02 24.27 5.59
N GLY A 419 -13.84 23.30 6.04
CA GLY A 419 -15.27 23.26 5.75
C GLY A 419 -15.67 22.48 4.49
N THR A 420 -14.85 21.51 4.05
CA THR A 420 -15.14 20.72 2.83
C THR A 420 -16.40 19.85 2.91
N ILE A 421 -16.84 19.45 4.10
CA ILE A 421 -17.92 18.46 4.26
C ILE A 421 -19.26 18.95 3.70
N SER A 422 -19.68 20.16 4.03
CA SER A 422 -20.97 20.70 3.61
C SER A 422 -21.16 20.71 2.08
N PRO A 423 -20.23 21.27 1.28
CA PRO A 423 -20.39 21.23 -0.17
C PRO A 423 -20.21 19.83 -0.76
N LEU A 424 -19.37 18.96 -0.18
CA LEU A 424 -19.28 17.55 -0.61
C LEU A 424 -20.61 16.81 -0.42
N VAL A 425 -21.31 17.04 0.69
CA VAL A 425 -22.66 16.49 0.92
C VAL A 425 -23.64 16.96 -0.14
N LYS A 426 -23.57 18.23 -0.55
CA LYS A 426 -24.42 18.75 -1.65
C LYS A 426 -24.11 18.10 -2.99
N LEU A 427 -22.85 17.75 -3.26
CA LEU A 427 -22.45 17.08 -4.50
C LEU A 427 -22.96 15.63 -4.60
N LEU A 428 -23.42 15.02 -3.51
CA LEU A 428 -24.04 13.69 -3.54
C LEU A 428 -25.32 13.65 -4.39
N THR A 429 -26.01 14.79 -4.56
CA THR A 429 -27.20 14.91 -5.41
C THR A 429 -26.89 15.27 -6.86
N SER A 430 -25.60 15.27 -7.24
CA SER A 430 -25.21 15.52 -8.63
C SER A 430 -25.76 14.44 -9.56
N THR A 431 -26.20 14.84 -10.75
CA THR A 431 -26.61 13.93 -11.83
C THR A 431 -25.42 13.42 -12.63
N ASP A 432 -24.21 13.98 -12.42
CA ASP A 432 -22.98 13.50 -13.02
C ASP A 432 -22.40 12.33 -12.20
N PRO A 433 -22.27 11.11 -12.78
CA PRO A 433 -21.76 9.95 -12.06
C PRO A 433 -20.36 10.14 -11.49
N SER A 434 -19.47 10.85 -12.20
CA SER A 434 -18.10 11.09 -11.74
C SER A 434 -18.06 11.97 -10.50
N THR A 435 -18.80 13.07 -10.52
CA THR A 435 -18.96 14.00 -9.40
C THR A 435 -19.53 13.30 -8.18
N GLN A 436 -20.59 12.50 -8.36
CA GLN A 436 -21.23 11.77 -7.27
C GLN A 436 -20.26 10.76 -6.64
N GLU A 437 -19.54 9.99 -7.45
CA GLU A 437 -18.55 8.99 -7.02
C GLU A 437 -17.36 9.64 -6.27
N ASN A 438 -16.83 10.74 -6.80
CA ASN A 438 -15.73 11.48 -6.18
C ASN A 438 -16.15 12.13 -4.86
N ALA A 439 -17.36 12.69 -4.79
CA ALA A 439 -17.89 13.28 -3.57
C ALA A 439 -18.07 12.24 -2.45
N ILE A 440 -18.71 11.10 -2.73
CA ILE A 440 -18.87 10.05 -1.71
C ILE A 440 -17.54 9.41 -1.32
N SER A 441 -16.61 9.27 -2.27
CA SER A 441 -15.25 8.80 -1.99
C SER A 441 -14.48 9.73 -1.06
N ALA A 442 -14.57 11.05 -1.30
CA ALA A 442 -13.98 12.04 -0.41
C ALA A 442 -14.58 11.96 0.99
N LEU A 443 -15.91 11.89 1.12
CA LEU A 443 -16.59 11.74 2.41
C LEU A 443 -16.21 10.44 3.13
N LEU A 444 -16.05 9.33 2.41
CA LEU A 444 -15.55 8.07 2.97
C LEU A 444 -14.15 8.25 3.58
N LYS A 445 -13.24 8.94 2.88
CA LYS A 445 -11.88 9.16 3.39
C LYS A 445 -11.87 10.12 4.58
N LEU A 446 -12.74 11.13 4.59
CA LEU A 446 -12.91 12.06 5.72
C LEU A 446 -13.58 11.41 6.93
N SER A 447 -14.51 10.46 6.74
CA SER A 447 -15.19 9.75 7.84
C SER A 447 -14.29 8.80 8.62
N LYS A 448 -13.06 8.55 8.14
CA LYS A 448 -12.01 7.87 8.93
C LYS A 448 -11.47 8.75 10.07
N HIS A 449 -11.78 10.05 10.07
CA HIS A 449 -11.45 10.98 11.14
C HIS A 449 -12.70 11.33 11.96
N SER A 450 -12.56 11.38 13.29
CA SER A 450 -13.70 11.58 14.21
C SER A 450 -14.44 12.91 13.97
N THR A 451 -13.72 14.00 13.72
CA THR A 451 -14.33 15.30 13.36
C THR A 451 -15.03 15.23 12.00
N GLY A 452 -14.57 14.37 11.09
CA GLY A 452 -15.19 14.13 9.80
C GLY A 452 -16.53 13.42 9.95
N GLN A 453 -16.59 12.37 10.78
CA GLN A 453 -17.85 11.69 11.12
C GLN A 453 -18.87 12.65 11.71
N LYS A 454 -18.45 13.44 12.71
CA LYS A 454 -19.28 14.47 13.34
C LYS A 454 -19.77 15.50 12.33
N GLY A 455 -18.88 16.03 11.50
CA GLY A 455 -19.23 17.00 10.47
C GLY A 455 -20.23 16.45 9.45
N ILE A 456 -20.11 15.19 9.03
CA ILE A 456 -21.06 14.55 8.09
C ILE A 456 -22.46 14.52 8.69
N ILE A 457 -22.60 14.09 9.95
CA ILE A 457 -23.90 14.02 10.63
C ILE A 457 -24.49 15.42 10.84
N GLN A 458 -23.69 16.38 11.32
CA GLN A 458 -24.15 17.75 11.57
C GLN A 458 -24.58 18.49 10.30
N ASN A 459 -24.02 18.16 9.15
CA ASN A 459 -24.41 18.73 7.85
C ASN A 459 -25.57 17.95 7.18
N GLY A 460 -26.25 17.04 7.90
CA GLY A 460 -27.37 16.27 7.36
C GLY A 460 -26.96 15.22 6.32
N GLY A 461 -25.66 14.89 6.23
CA GLY A 461 -25.10 14.00 5.21
C GLY A 461 -25.66 12.59 5.25
N LEU A 462 -26.11 12.10 6.41
CA LEU A 462 -26.66 10.76 6.56
C LEU A 462 -27.84 10.50 5.61
N LYS A 463 -28.76 11.46 5.47
CA LYS A 463 -29.92 11.33 4.57
C LYS A 463 -29.48 11.11 3.11
N PHE A 464 -28.51 11.89 2.65
CA PHE A 464 -28.00 11.82 1.28
C PHE A 464 -27.20 10.54 1.04
N ILE A 465 -26.39 10.12 2.01
CA ILE A 465 -25.63 8.87 1.94
C ILE A 465 -26.58 7.66 1.85
N LEU A 466 -27.65 7.63 2.65
CA LEU A 466 -28.64 6.55 2.59
C LEU A 466 -29.40 6.56 1.27
N GLY A 467 -29.76 7.73 0.74
CA GLY A 467 -30.31 7.86 -0.61
C GLY A 467 -29.39 7.29 -1.67
N LEU A 468 -28.08 7.52 -1.57
CA LEU A 468 -27.09 6.97 -2.52
C LEU A 468 -26.95 5.46 -2.48
N VAL A 469 -27.17 4.79 -1.34
CA VAL A 469 -27.10 3.32 -1.31
C VAL A 469 -28.20 2.71 -2.19
N LYS A 470 -29.35 3.36 -2.25
CA LYS A 470 -30.50 2.95 -3.03
C LYS A 470 -30.42 3.43 -4.48
N ASP A 471 -30.28 4.74 -4.66
CA ASP A 471 -30.48 5.44 -5.94
C ASP A 471 -29.16 5.93 -6.56
N GLY A 472 -28.02 5.43 -6.09
CA GLY A 472 -26.70 5.81 -6.64
C GLY A 472 -26.55 5.43 -8.11
N LEU A 473 -25.98 6.33 -8.91
CA LEU A 473 -25.90 6.21 -10.38
C LEU A 473 -25.03 5.02 -10.86
N LYS A 474 -24.12 4.55 -10.00
CA LYS A 474 -23.23 3.42 -10.25
C LYS A 474 -23.20 2.48 -9.05
N LEU A 475 -22.97 1.19 -9.31
CA LEU A 475 -22.80 0.19 -8.25
C LEU A 475 -21.63 0.56 -7.33
N GLU A 476 -20.53 1.07 -7.88
CA GLU A 476 -19.36 1.52 -7.13
C GLU A 476 -19.73 2.61 -6.11
N THR A 477 -20.51 3.62 -6.53
CA THR A 477 -20.99 4.70 -5.67
C THR A 477 -21.83 4.15 -4.51
N ARG A 478 -22.75 3.23 -4.80
CA ARG A 478 -23.58 2.57 -3.77
C ARG A 478 -22.71 1.83 -2.75
N GLN A 479 -21.71 1.08 -3.21
CA GLN A 479 -20.77 0.36 -2.35
C GLN A 479 -19.91 1.28 -1.48
N ILE A 480 -19.47 2.43 -2.02
CA ILE A 480 -18.69 3.44 -1.27
C ILE A 480 -19.58 4.13 -0.22
N ALA A 481 -20.85 4.37 -0.52
CA ALA A 481 -21.83 4.85 0.45
C ALA A 481 -22.01 3.86 1.62
N VAL A 482 -22.10 2.56 1.34
CA VAL A 482 -22.13 1.51 2.38
C VAL A 482 -20.87 1.51 3.24
N ALA A 483 -19.69 1.61 2.62
CA ALA A 483 -18.45 1.72 3.37
C ALA A 483 -18.44 2.95 4.29
N THR A 484 -19.02 4.06 3.84
CA THR A 484 -19.14 5.30 4.65
C THR A 484 -20.05 5.07 5.86
N ILE A 485 -21.16 4.35 5.68
CA ILE A 485 -22.08 3.95 6.76
C ILE A 485 -21.35 3.10 7.81
N PHE A 486 -20.51 2.15 7.39
CA PHE A 486 -19.69 1.36 8.32
C PHE A 486 -18.78 2.24 9.19
N TYR A 487 -18.09 3.23 8.61
CA TYR A 487 -17.27 4.14 9.42
C TYR A 487 -18.13 5.00 10.35
N LEU A 488 -19.30 5.46 9.93
CA LEU A 488 -20.22 6.20 10.80
C LEU A 488 -20.78 5.34 11.94
N SER A 489 -21.06 4.04 11.69
CA SER A 489 -21.58 3.13 12.71
C SER A 489 -20.54 2.72 13.76
N SER A 490 -19.27 3.09 13.58
CA SER A 490 -18.26 2.95 14.63
C SER A 490 -18.57 3.81 15.87
N VAL A 491 -19.32 4.90 15.70
CA VAL A 491 -19.74 5.81 16.78
C VAL A 491 -21.09 5.38 17.36
N ASP A 492 -21.14 5.19 18.67
CA ASP A 492 -22.29 4.64 19.39
C ASP A 492 -23.58 5.44 19.15
N GLU A 493 -23.51 6.78 19.18
CA GLU A 493 -24.67 7.67 18.97
C GLU A 493 -25.26 7.54 17.55
N TYR A 494 -24.42 7.27 16.56
CA TYR A 494 -24.84 7.21 15.16
C TYR A 494 -25.46 5.87 14.80
N ARG A 495 -25.14 4.78 15.50
CA ARG A 495 -25.73 3.45 15.28
C ARG A 495 -27.25 3.45 15.40
N LYS A 496 -27.77 4.20 16.39
CA LYS A 496 -29.21 4.39 16.59
C LYS A 496 -29.81 5.11 15.38
N LEU A 497 -29.26 6.27 15.02
CA LEU A 497 -29.76 7.10 13.91
C LEU A 497 -29.77 6.35 12.58
N ILE A 498 -28.69 5.61 12.29
CA ILE A 498 -28.55 4.84 11.05
C ILE A 498 -29.51 3.65 11.03
N GLY A 499 -29.60 2.90 12.14
CA GLY A 499 -30.43 1.68 12.22
C GLY A 499 -31.93 1.94 12.34
N GLU A 500 -32.35 3.11 12.85
CA GLU A 500 -33.76 3.50 12.90
C GLU A 500 -34.31 3.95 11.54
N HIS A 501 -33.45 4.28 10.58
CA HIS A 501 -33.88 4.67 9.25
C HIS A 501 -34.35 3.45 8.44
N ARG A 502 -35.63 3.48 8.01
CA ARG A 502 -36.37 2.34 7.44
C ARG A 502 -35.65 1.62 6.29
N GLU A 503 -35.04 2.40 5.40
CA GLU A 503 -34.42 1.87 4.17
C GLU A 503 -32.99 1.35 4.39
N THR A 504 -32.34 1.63 5.53
CA THR A 504 -30.92 1.30 5.72
C THR A 504 -30.66 -0.20 5.59
N ILE A 505 -31.39 -1.02 6.34
CA ILE A 505 -31.15 -2.47 6.37
C ILE A 505 -31.54 -3.10 5.03
N PRO A 506 -32.73 -2.84 4.45
CA PRO A 506 -33.07 -3.35 3.11
C PRO A 506 -32.01 -3.04 2.05
N SER A 507 -31.51 -1.80 1.98
CA SER A 507 -30.50 -1.42 1.00
C SER A 507 -29.14 -2.09 1.24
N LEU A 508 -28.76 -2.37 2.50
CA LEU A 508 -27.56 -3.17 2.79
C LEU A 508 -27.71 -4.62 2.32
N LEU A 509 -28.90 -5.21 2.47
CA LEU A 509 -29.17 -6.58 2.00
C LEU A 509 -29.15 -6.67 0.46
N GLU A 510 -29.61 -5.63 -0.24
CA GLU A 510 -29.52 -5.54 -1.70
C GLU A 510 -28.04 -5.55 -2.17
N ILE A 511 -27.17 -4.80 -1.49
CA ILE A 511 -25.73 -4.79 -1.78
C ILE A 511 -25.07 -6.15 -1.46
N ILE A 512 -25.56 -6.90 -0.48
CA ILE A 512 -25.09 -8.28 -0.23
C ILE A 512 -25.45 -9.22 -1.40
N LYS A 513 -26.59 -9.01 -2.06
CA LYS A 513 -27.04 -9.81 -3.20
C LYS A 513 -26.29 -9.47 -4.49
N GLU A 514 -26.24 -8.18 -4.82
CA GLU A 514 -25.80 -7.69 -6.15
C GLU A 514 -24.36 -7.16 -6.17
N GLY A 515 -23.79 -6.87 -5.00
CA GLY A 515 -22.49 -6.21 -4.89
C GLY A 515 -21.31 -7.11 -5.25
N THR A 516 -20.20 -6.45 -5.58
CA THR A 516 -18.86 -7.08 -5.65
C THR A 516 -18.50 -7.68 -4.28
N THR A 517 -17.50 -8.57 -4.25
CA THR A 517 -16.98 -9.14 -2.99
C THR A 517 -16.64 -8.08 -1.93
N CYS A 518 -16.15 -6.91 -2.36
CA CYS A 518 -15.89 -5.77 -1.47
C CYS A 518 -17.19 -5.12 -0.99
N GLY A 519 -18.16 -4.89 -1.88
CA GLY A 519 -19.49 -4.38 -1.55
C GLY A 519 -20.19 -5.25 -0.51
N LYS A 520 -20.23 -6.57 -0.75
CA LYS A 520 -20.81 -7.55 0.18
C LYS A 520 -20.14 -7.49 1.56
N LYS A 521 -18.80 -7.47 1.59
CA LYS A 521 -18.05 -7.34 2.85
C LYS A 521 -18.40 -6.05 3.59
N ASN A 522 -18.38 -4.91 2.91
CA ASN A 522 -18.71 -3.63 3.54
C ASN A 522 -20.13 -3.62 4.10
N ALA A 523 -21.09 -4.23 3.39
CA ALA A 523 -22.47 -4.34 3.86
C ALA A 523 -22.58 -5.25 5.10
N VAL A 524 -21.95 -6.42 5.09
CA VAL A 524 -21.92 -7.34 6.26
C VAL A 524 -21.32 -6.67 7.48
N VAL A 525 -20.18 -6.00 7.34
CA VAL A 525 -19.51 -5.33 8.47
C VAL A 525 -20.28 -4.07 8.92
N ALA A 526 -20.98 -3.38 8.01
CA ALA A 526 -21.91 -2.31 8.38
C ALA A 526 -23.06 -2.84 9.24
N ILE A 527 -23.69 -3.96 8.85
CA ILE A 527 -24.74 -4.63 9.65
C ILE A 527 -24.18 -5.02 11.02
N PHE A 528 -22.98 -5.60 11.08
CA PHE A 528 -22.32 -5.94 12.34
C PHE A 528 -22.18 -4.71 13.26
N GLY A 529 -21.71 -3.58 12.73
CA GLY A 529 -21.60 -2.33 13.48
C GLY A 529 -22.96 -1.82 13.99
N LEU A 530 -24.03 -1.97 13.21
CA LEU A 530 -25.38 -1.58 13.63
C LEU A 530 -25.95 -2.48 14.73
N LEU A 531 -25.61 -3.77 14.74
CA LEU A 531 -26.03 -4.73 15.76
C LEU A 531 -25.41 -4.47 17.13
N LEU A 532 -24.34 -3.68 17.22
CA LEU A 532 -23.79 -3.23 18.50
C LEU A 532 -24.81 -2.38 19.29
N TYR A 533 -25.80 -1.79 18.61
CA TYR A 533 -26.98 -1.24 19.26
C TYR A 533 -28.11 -2.29 19.28
N LYS A 534 -28.38 -2.85 20.47
CA LYS A 534 -29.30 -3.99 20.65
C LYS A 534 -30.69 -3.79 20.03
N LYS A 535 -31.25 -2.57 20.01
CA LYS A 535 -32.57 -2.32 19.41
C LYS A 535 -32.61 -2.48 17.88
N ASN A 536 -31.45 -2.54 17.22
CA ASN A 536 -31.38 -2.83 15.78
C ASN A 536 -31.52 -4.33 15.48
N HIS A 537 -31.36 -5.22 16.47
CA HIS A 537 -31.45 -6.68 16.25
C HIS A 537 -32.78 -7.08 15.63
N GLN A 538 -33.89 -6.60 16.21
CA GLN A 538 -35.23 -6.90 15.69
C GLN A 538 -35.40 -6.42 14.24
N ARG A 539 -34.94 -5.20 13.92
CA ARG A 539 -35.03 -4.63 12.56
C ARG A 539 -34.22 -5.44 11.55
N VAL A 540 -33.02 -5.88 11.94
CA VAL A 540 -32.15 -6.74 11.10
C VAL A 540 -32.82 -8.09 10.86
N LEU A 541 -33.46 -8.67 11.87
CA LEU A 541 -34.17 -9.95 11.74
C LEU A 541 -35.41 -9.81 10.83
N GLU A 542 -36.25 -8.80 11.05
CA GLU A 542 -37.47 -8.53 10.29
C GLU A 542 -37.19 -8.28 8.80
N ALA A 543 -36.01 -7.73 8.47
CA ALA A 543 -35.59 -7.51 7.09
C ALA A 543 -35.21 -8.80 6.33
N GLY A 544 -35.24 -9.98 6.98
CA GLY A 544 -34.87 -11.24 6.34
C GLY A 544 -33.37 -11.43 6.17
N THR A 545 -32.56 -10.86 7.07
CA THR A 545 -31.09 -10.92 6.99
C THR A 545 -30.55 -12.35 7.13
N VAL A 546 -31.14 -13.17 7.99
CA VAL A 546 -30.59 -14.50 8.35
C VAL A 546 -30.53 -15.47 7.16
N PRO A 547 -31.61 -15.69 6.37
CA PRO A 547 -31.54 -16.54 5.18
C PRO A 547 -30.45 -16.10 4.19
N LEU A 548 -30.34 -14.78 3.95
CA LEU A 548 -29.37 -14.23 3.00
C LEU A 548 -27.92 -14.46 3.47
N LEU A 549 -27.64 -14.30 4.76
CA LEU A 549 -26.31 -14.56 5.31
C LEU A 549 -25.94 -16.05 5.26
N LEU A 550 -26.92 -16.94 5.47
CA LEU A 550 -26.68 -18.39 5.36
C LEU A 550 -26.41 -18.80 3.91
N GLU A 551 -27.13 -18.23 2.95
CA GLU A 551 -26.86 -18.41 1.51
C GLU A 551 -25.41 -17.98 1.18
N LEU A 552 -25.00 -16.81 1.67
CA LEU A 552 -23.66 -16.26 1.47
C LEU A 552 -22.52 -17.15 2.03
N LEU A 553 -22.78 -17.91 3.10
CA LEU A 553 -21.79 -18.87 3.64
C LEU A 553 -21.60 -20.07 2.70
N VAL A 554 -22.69 -20.52 2.08
CA VAL A 554 -22.74 -21.69 1.20
C VAL A 554 -22.16 -21.39 -0.18
N SER A 555 -22.28 -20.14 -0.66
CA SER A 555 -21.70 -19.71 -1.94
C SER A 555 -20.20 -20.01 -2.02
N SER A 556 -19.79 -20.75 -3.06
CA SER A 556 -18.42 -21.27 -3.23
C SER A 556 -17.42 -20.24 -3.77
N SER A 557 -17.90 -19.12 -4.31
CA SER A 557 -17.08 -18.06 -4.91
C SER A 557 -16.50 -17.05 -3.91
N ASP A 558 -17.00 -17.02 -2.67
CA ASP A 558 -16.70 -15.95 -1.71
C ASP A 558 -15.47 -16.23 -0.82
N ARG A 559 -14.65 -15.19 -0.59
CA ARG A 559 -13.37 -15.26 0.16
C ARG A 559 -13.58 -15.67 1.62
N SER A 560 -12.61 -16.39 2.20
CA SER A 560 -12.63 -16.88 3.61
C SER A 560 -12.91 -15.78 4.66
N GLN A 561 -12.45 -14.55 4.43
CA GLN A 561 -12.70 -13.42 5.33
C GLN A 561 -14.18 -13.00 5.34
N LEU A 562 -14.81 -12.89 4.16
CA LEU A 562 -16.23 -12.53 4.06
C LEU A 562 -17.09 -13.53 4.84
N LYS A 563 -16.79 -14.83 4.70
CA LYS A 563 -17.49 -15.87 5.45
C LYS A 563 -17.29 -15.74 6.96
N THR A 564 -16.08 -15.37 7.40
CA THR A 564 -15.81 -15.09 8.82
C THR A 564 -16.61 -13.89 9.33
N ASP A 565 -16.68 -12.80 8.56
CA ASP A 565 -17.44 -11.59 8.91
C ASP A 565 -18.96 -11.90 8.95
N THR A 566 -19.46 -12.70 8.02
CA THR A 566 -20.85 -13.18 7.98
C THR A 566 -21.21 -14.01 9.21
N LEU A 567 -20.33 -14.92 9.62
CA LEU A 567 -20.51 -15.68 10.87
C LEU A 567 -20.53 -14.77 12.10
N ALA A 568 -19.76 -13.69 12.13
CA ALA A 568 -19.76 -12.75 13.25
C ALA A 568 -21.14 -12.07 13.41
N VAL A 569 -21.78 -11.70 12.29
CA VAL A 569 -23.16 -11.16 12.30
C VAL A 569 -24.15 -12.20 12.81
N LEU A 570 -24.10 -13.43 12.30
CA LEU A 570 -24.98 -14.52 12.75
C LEU A 570 -24.78 -14.85 14.24
N ALA A 571 -23.54 -14.87 14.72
CA ALA A 571 -23.22 -15.08 16.14
C ALA A 571 -23.84 -14.00 17.02
N THR A 572 -23.78 -12.74 16.59
CA THR A 572 -24.37 -11.60 17.31
C THR A 572 -25.90 -11.70 17.35
N LEU A 573 -26.54 -12.06 16.23
CA LEU A 573 -27.99 -12.26 16.17
C LEU A 573 -28.43 -13.45 17.06
N ALA A 574 -27.67 -14.54 17.06
CA ALA A 574 -27.94 -15.74 17.84
C ALA A 574 -27.93 -15.47 19.36
N GLU A 575 -27.27 -14.42 19.85
CA GLU A 575 -27.34 -14.06 21.28
C GLU A 575 -28.78 -13.76 21.76
N SER A 576 -29.66 -13.36 20.84
CA SER A 576 -31.09 -13.17 21.13
C SER A 576 -31.90 -14.43 20.85
N ILE A 577 -32.98 -14.63 21.61
CA ILE A 577 -33.93 -15.74 21.41
C ILE A 577 -34.54 -15.67 20.00
N ASN A 578 -35.03 -14.50 19.59
CA ASN A 578 -35.62 -14.29 18.27
C ASN A 578 -34.62 -14.58 17.14
N GLY A 579 -33.36 -14.18 17.29
CA GLY A 579 -32.34 -14.47 16.29
C GLY A 579 -31.96 -15.94 16.23
N SER A 580 -31.93 -16.62 17.38
CA SER A 580 -31.74 -18.08 17.43
C SER A 580 -32.86 -18.83 16.70
N ILE A 581 -34.12 -18.45 16.97
CA ILE A 581 -35.29 -19.02 16.28
C ILE A 581 -35.20 -18.76 14.77
N ALA A 582 -34.85 -17.54 14.35
CA ALA A 582 -34.70 -17.21 12.93
C ALA A 582 -33.61 -18.06 12.24
N ILE A 583 -32.48 -18.31 12.91
CA ILE A 583 -31.41 -19.18 12.39
C ILE A 583 -31.91 -20.63 12.27
N MET A 584 -32.67 -21.12 13.24
CA MET A 584 -33.26 -22.46 13.18
C MET A 584 -34.26 -22.60 12.04
N GLN A 585 -35.17 -21.63 11.88
CA GLN A 585 -36.18 -21.61 10.82
C GLN A 585 -35.55 -21.58 9.42
N ALA A 586 -34.39 -20.91 9.27
CA ALA A 586 -33.64 -20.86 8.03
C ALA A 586 -32.72 -22.09 7.80
N SER A 587 -32.94 -23.19 8.52
CA SER A 587 -32.11 -24.42 8.45
C SER A 587 -30.62 -24.17 8.74
N GLY A 588 -30.31 -23.15 9.56
CA GLY A 588 -28.95 -22.70 9.83
C GLY A 588 -28.12 -23.70 10.63
N LEU A 589 -28.72 -24.54 11.48
CA LEU A 589 -28.00 -25.49 12.34
C LEU A 589 -27.06 -26.40 11.52
N THR A 590 -27.61 -27.09 10.52
CA THR A 590 -26.86 -28.00 9.66
C THR A 590 -25.77 -27.26 8.86
N SER A 591 -26.08 -26.06 8.36
CA SER A 591 -25.14 -25.24 7.61
C SER A 591 -23.95 -24.81 8.47
N ILE A 592 -24.20 -24.36 9.71
CA ILE A 592 -23.15 -23.94 10.65
C ILE A 592 -22.27 -25.11 11.09
N MET A 593 -22.85 -26.31 11.31
CA MET A 593 -22.08 -27.52 11.64
C MET A 593 -21.14 -27.91 10.49
N LYS A 594 -21.65 -27.98 9.25
CA LYS A 594 -20.82 -28.23 8.06
C LYS A 594 -19.72 -27.18 7.89
N PHE A 595 -20.05 -25.92 8.19
CA PHE A 595 -19.11 -24.82 8.05
C PHE A 595 -18.01 -24.82 9.11
N LEU A 596 -18.32 -25.21 10.36
CA LEU A 596 -17.33 -25.38 11.44
C LEU A 596 -16.20 -26.36 11.05
N LEU A 597 -16.55 -27.43 10.34
CA LEU A 597 -15.60 -28.47 9.93
C LEU A 597 -14.77 -28.05 8.70
N SER A 598 -15.31 -27.20 7.83
CA SER A 598 -14.66 -26.79 6.58
C SER A 598 -13.88 -25.48 6.69
N ILE A 599 -14.18 -24.60 7.67
CA ILE A 599 -13.52 -23.31 7.79
C ILE A 599 -12.10 -23.45 8.39
N THR A 600 -11.13 -22.83 7.71
CA THR A 600 -9.72 -22.80 8.17
C THR A 600 -9.42 -21.61 9.10
N SER A 601 -10.23 -20.55 9.04
CA SER A 601 -10.10 -19.38 9.90
C SER A 601 -10.42 -19.71 11.35
N LYS A 602 -9.47 -19.44 12.26
CA LYS A 602 -9.66 -19.60 13.71
C LYS A 602 -10.88 -18.81 14.19
N ALA A 603 -10.95 -17.52 13.87
CA ALA A 603 -12.08 -16.66 14.25
C ALA A 603 -13.42 -17.20 13.72
N GLY A 604 -13.43 -17.76 12.51
CA GLY A 604 -14.60 -18.42 11.94
C GLY A 604 -15.09 -19.60 12.79
N LYS A 605 -14.17 -20.50 13.20
CA LYS A 605 -14.51 -21.61 14.11
C LYS A 605 -15.07 -21.11 15.45
N GLU A 606 -14.51 -20.03 16.00
CA GLU A 606 -14.98 -19.42 17.24
C GLU A 606 -16.41 -18.88 17.11
N TYR A 607 -16.73 -18.20 16.00
CA TYR A 607 -18.08 -17.72 15.74
C TYR A 607 -19.08 -18.86 15.52
N CYS A 608 -18.71 -19.92 14.77
CA CYS A 608 -19.55 -21.11 14.64
C CYS A 608 -19.90 -21.72 16.01
N VAL A 609 -18.92 -21.93 16.87
CA VAL A 609 -19.16 -22.46 18.22
C VAL A 609 -20.00 -21.51 19.06
N SER A 610 -19.82 -20.19 18.89
CA SER A 610 -20.64 -19.19 19.59
C SER A 610 -22.10 -19.24 19.14
N ILE A 611 -22.36 -19.43 17.84
CA ILE A 611 -23.72 -19.64 17.30
C ILE A 611 -24.32 -20.91 17.91
N LEU A 612 -23.63 -22.06 17.80
CA LEU A 612 -24.12 -23.34 18.32
C LEU A 612 -24.40 -23.29 19.82
N HIS A 613 -23.53 -22.63 20.59
CA HIS A 613 -23.73 -22.39 22.02
C HIS A 613 -25.00 -21.59 22.31
N SER A 614 -25.21 -20.48 21.60
CA SER A 614 -26.41 -19.66 21.76
C SER A 614 -27.68 -20.40 21.32
N LEU A 615 -27.63 -21.20 20.25
CA LEU A 615 -28.75 -22.05 19.83
C LEU A 615 -29.11 -23.10 20.89
N CYS A 616 -28.14 -23.74 21.53
CA CYS A 616 -28.42 -24.66 22.65
C CYS A 616 -29.11 -23.97 23.82
N ILE A 617 -28.70 -22.75 24.17
CA ILE A 617 -29.28 -22.01 25.28
C ILE A 617 -30.70 -21.55 24.95
N ASN A 618 -30.91 -21.02 23.74
CA ASN A 618 -32.16 -20.35 23.38
C ASN A 618 -33.22 -21.29 22.78
N CYS A 619 -32.81 -22.37 22.11
CA CYS A 619 -33.69 -23.33 21.45
C CYS A 619 -33.75 -24.69 22.17
N GLY A 620 -32.90 -24.91 23.17
CA GLY A 620 -33.03 -26.03 24.11
C GLY A 620 -32.77 -27.41 23.50
N VAL A 621 -33.56 -28.38 23.94
CA VAL A 621 -33.31 -29.83 23.79
C VAL A 621 -33.21 -30.26 22.33
N ASP A 622 -34.03 -29.69 21.45
CA ASP A 622 -34.07 -30.09 20.03
C ASP A 622 -32.72 -29.88 19.36
N VAL A 623 -32.06 -28.75 19.61
CA VAL A 623 -30.72 -28.45 19.09
C VAL A 623 -29.66 -29.32 19.75
N VAL A 624 -29.73 -29.48 21.08
CA VAL A 624 -28.76 -30.26 21.85
C VAL A 624 -28.76 -31.72 21.40
N SER A 625 -29.94 -32.29 21.10
CA SER A 625 -30.09 -33.68 20.66
C SER A 625 -29.43 -33.97 19.31
N VAL A 626 -29.43 -32.98 18.39
CA VAL A 626 -28.77 -33.08 17.09
C VAL A 626 -27.26 -32.97 17.26
N LEU A 627 -26.79 -32.00 18.05
CA LEU A 627 -25.36 -31.77 18.27
C LEU A 627 -24.70 -32.90 19.05
N ALA A 628 -25.41 -33.54 20.00
CA ALA A 628 -24.89 -34.66 20.77
C ALA A 628 -24.60 -35.91 19.91
N LYS A 629 -25.22 -36.02 18.73
CA LYS A 629 -25.02 -37.13 17.78
C LYS A 629 -23.90 -36.86 16.77
N ASP A 630 -23.33 -35.65 16.75
CA ASP A 630 -22.32 -35.27 15.77
C ASP A 630 -20.90 -35.54 16.31
N GLU A 631 -20.33 -36.69 15.98
CA GLU A 631 -19.00 -37.10 16.44
C GLU A 631 -17.87 -36.09 16.11
N PRO A 632 -17.81 -35.49 14.90
CA PRO A 632 -16.77 -34.51 14.55
C PRO A 632 -16.81 -33.23 15.40
N LEU A 633 -17.97 -32.85 15.93
CA LEU A 633 -18.14 -31.64 16.73
C LEU A 633 -17.27 -31.68 18.00
N MET A 634 -17.23 -32.83 18.69
CA MET A 634 -16.46 -32.96 19.93
C MET A 634 -14.96 -32.73 19.69
N SER A 635 -14.41 -33.26 18.59
CA SER A 635 -13.02 -33.02 18.19
C SER A 635 -12.76 -31.52 17.95
N ALA A 636 -13.65 -30.83 17.23
CA ALA A 636 -13.54 -29.39 16.99
C ALA A 636 -13.60 -28.56 18.28
N LEU A 637 -14.42 -28.96 19.25
CA LEU A 637 -14.53 -28.28 20.54
C LEU A 637 -13.28 -28.46 21.42
N TYR A 638 -12.68 -29.65 21.44
CA TYR A 638 -11.42 -29.89 22.15
C TYR A 638 -10.27 -29.10 21.53
N ALA A 639 -10.18 -29.04 20.20
CA ALA A 639 -9.18 -28.21 19.52
C ALA A 639 -9.31 -26.72 19.91
N LEU A 640 -10.52 -26.20 20.06
CA LEU A 640 -10.74 -24.82 20.50
C LEU A 640 -10.46 -24.59 22.00
N LEU A 641 -10.41 -25.63 22.83
CA LEU A 641 -9.96 -25.51 24.22
C LEU A 641 -8.45 -25.33 24.33
N THR A 642 -7.68 -25.96 23.45
CA THR A 642 -6.21 -25.91 23.43
C THR A 642 -5.69 -24.74 22.61
N GLU A 643 -6.29 -24.50 21.45
CA GLU A 643 -5.78 -23.54 20.47
C GLU A 643 -6.59 -22.23 20.41
N GLY A 644 -7.80 -22.18 20.96
CA GLY A 644 -8.75 -21.05 20.85
C GLY A 644 -8.40 -19.79 21.65
N THR A 645 -9.12 -18.68 21.43
CA THR A 645 -9.07 -17.51 22.32
C THR A 645 -9.72 -17.80 23.66
N SER A 646 -9.44 -16.98 24.69
CA SER A 646 -10.08 -17.13 26.01
C SER A 646 -11.61 -17.10 25.96
N HIS A 647 -12.19 -16.32 25.03
CA HIS A 647 -13.62 -16.28 24.77
C HIS A 647 -14.10 -17.60 24.15
N ALA A 648 -13.44 -18.07 23.10
CA ALA A 648 -13.79 -19.31 22.42
C ALA A 648 -13.66 -20.53 23.32
N SER A 649 -12.58 -20.65 24.08
CA SER A 649 -12.39 -21.76 25.01
C SER A 649 -13.46 -21.74 26.12
N ARG A 650 -13.96 -20.57 26.54
CA ARG A 650 -15.08 -20.49 27.50
C ARG A 650 -16.39 -21.00 26.90
N LYS A 651 -16.70 -20.58 25.68
CA LYS A 651 -17.90 -21.00 24.93
C LYS A 651 -17.86 -22.49 24.60
N ALA A 652 -16.72 -23.00 24.13
CA ALA A 652 -16.51 -24.42 23.87
C ALA A 652 -16.70 -25.26 25.15
N ARG A 653 -16.09 -24.87 26.28
CA ARG A 653 -16.27 -25.57 27.57
C ARG A 653 -17.74 -25.60 28.01
N SER A 654 -18.45 -24.49 27.82
CA SER A 654 -19.87 -24.43 28.17
C SER A 654 -20.70 -25.35 27.27
N LEU A 655 -20.41 -25.39 25.97
CA LEU A 655 -21.12 -26.26 25.03
C LEU A 655 -20.86 -27.74 25.34
N ILE A 656 -19.60 -28.12 25.61
CA ILE A 656 -19.24 -29.48 26.04
C ILE A 656 -20.04 -29.89 27.29
N LYS A 657 -20.13 -29.02 28.30
CA LYS A 657 -20.92 -29.29 29.52
C LYS A 657 -22.40 -29.50 29.23
N ILE A 658 -22.97 -28.75 28.29
CA ILE A 658 -24.39 -28.90 27.89
C ILE A 658 -24.58 -30.27 27.23
N LEU A 659 -23.70 -30.64 26.30
CA LEU A 659 -23.76 -31.91 25.58
C LEU A 659 -23.56 -33.12 26.52
N GLN A 660 -22.57 -33.06 27.42
CA GLN A 660 -22.31 -34.11 28.40
C GLN A 660 -23.51 -34.34 29.34
N LYS A 661 -24.08 -33.26 29.89
CA LYS A 661 -25.28 -33.36 30.74
C LYS A 661 -26.45 -34.00 30.02
N PHE A 662 -26.62 -33.70 28.73
CA PHE A 662 -27.68 -34.29 27.92
C PHE A 662 -27.44 -35.80 27.69
N CYS A 663 -26.21 -36.20 27.37
CA CYS A 663 -25.86 -37.62 27.22
C CYS A 663 -26.06 -38.39 28.53
N GLU A 664 -25.59 -37.85 29.66
CA GLU A 664 -25.76 -38.46 31.00
C GLU A 664 -27.25 -38.61 31.36
N ALA A 665 -28.07 -37.57 31.13
CA ALA A 665 -29.51 -37.62 31.38
C ALA A 665 -30.22 -38.63 30.46
N SER A 666 -29.80 -38.75 29.20
CA SER A 666 -30.36 -39.69 28.23
C SER A 666 -30.02 -41.14 28.58
N SER A 667 -28.78 -41.42 28.98
CA SER A 667 -28.36 -42.74 29.48
C SER A 667 -29.11 -43.12 30.77
N SER A 668 -29.36 -42.17 31.66
CA SER A 668 -30.13 -42.42 32.89
C SER A 668 -31.61 -42.71 32.66
N ARG A 669 -32.22 -42.16 31.60
CA ARG A 669 -33.61 -42.45 31.18
C ARG A 669 -33.75 -43.82 30.55
N LEU A 670 -32.83 -44.20 29.65
CA LEU A 670 -32.75 -45.55 29.07
C LEU A 670 -32.60 -46.63 30.16
N ILE A 671 -31.77 -46.39 31.18
CA ILE A 671 -31.63 -47.31 32.32
C ILE A 671 -32.91 -47.41 33.17
N ARG A 672 -33.74 -46.36 33.20
CA ARG A 672 -35.03 -46.35 33.92
C ARG A 672 -36.15 -47.05 33.17
N GLU A 673 -36.22 -46.90 31.85
CA GLU A 673 -37.20 -47.58 30.99
C GLU A 673 -36.94 -49.08 30.93
N VAL A 674 -35.67 -49.51 30.83
CA VAL A 674 -35.28 -50.93 30.91
C VAL A 674 -35.63 -51.56 32.27
N ARG A 675 -35.63 -50.78 33.36
CA ARG A 675 -36.06 -51.26 34.69
C ARG A 675 -37.58 -51.30 34.87
N GLN A 676 -38.36 -50.55 34.09
CA GLN A 676 -39.84 -50.58 34.17
C GLN A 676 -40.44 -51.71 33.33
N GLU A 677 -39.80 -52.12 32.22
CA GLU A 677 -40.26 -53.26 31.41
C GLU A 677 -39.97 -54.64 32.06
N GLN A 678 -39.16 -54.70 33.12
CA GLN A 678 -38.85 -55.95 33.84
C GLN A 678 -39.79 -56.27 35.02
N PHE A 679 -40.83 -55.48 35.25
CA PHE A 679 -41.89 -55.78 36.24
C PHE A 679 -43.24 -55.93 35.55
N VAL A 680 -43.44 -57.02 34.81
CA VAL A 680 -44.77 -57.55 34.52
C VAL A 680 -45.06 -58.64 35.55
N ASP A 681 -46.02 -58.37 36.43
CA ASP A 681 -46.54 -59.25 37.48
C ASP A 681 -46.94 -60.61 36.91
N VAL A 682 -46.36 -61.68 37.44
CA VAL A 682 -46.94 -63.03 37.38
C VAL A 682 -47.88 -63.17 38.58
N ARG A 683 -49.18 -63.23 38.31
CA ARG A 683 -50.16 -63.84 39.22
C ARG A 683 -50.70 -65.11 38.60
#